data_AF-A0AAT9FKX1-F1
#
_entry.id   AF-A0AAT9FKX1-F1
#
_cell.length_a   1.000
_cell.length_b   1.000
_cell.length_c   1.000
_cell.angle_alpha   90.00
_cell.angle_beta   90.00
_cell.angle_gamma   90.00
#
_symmetry.space_group_name_H-M   'P 1'
#
loop_
_entity.id
_entity.type
_entity.pdbx_description
1 polymer ?
#
loop_
_entity_poly.entity_id
_entity_poly.type
_entity_poly.pdbx_seq_one_letter_code
_entity_poly.pdbx_strand_id
1 'polypeptide(L)'
;MTALVGIAQEQVVRDVAVSMDAWVNSAPQKAGINFGSKTEIRLKENSKIGYLQFDLTGIPAGVIKAELHFHSIDYTGNVAAHSVDDNEWDEYSLTWNNRPAYSVAATGIGAVTPGNYGFCDVTSLISGNGTYSFALLAQGGIKGDLSTREALNGAFLRITYSSSNVAPIAQADEYYVYSAEARTVKYGVLENDRDGNDDPLTAIMIDAPEHGTLTLNEDGTFVYQAEAGYEGLDRFTYVARDLHDAGGAGQTSADSAVTEVILDVRGSGFLMPLWKKNKLESDLGITLGRDEELDLLWALHPISDTSWKDAAEQRIETNRLAEKPVFIKDANGNSVEGAEVILRMKQRSDFRFGGVLDLKQFTGDNTDDGIHGDAYKARISTFFDAVGLNNGLKPKLAAGNEHLLPEFFDWAADINMPVRGHLLLWPGGTHMSDTVTAIVEQIEASEDDNEIATLKVQLKAAVDAEITSWAQKWDVYEWDVLNEILSNNRIQNILGDEEMLRWYQLADQHKVDDDARLLLNDFQIISGKNDNRLGQFKTKLDYLTSGGANLGAIGFQSRFGWKREDPEEILRRLNEFNSYDLPLVGTEFEVKSKDGVFYPDELVRARATAEVMTVYFSHPKVDGLFAWDYALDSERGLLDNTGRPKLNGLVWYYLNRIEFVSRSNQTSGSGGLVTHRGYKGDYELVIRVGDEEHRSVVTLNSEAAVEIMLPFQVAESVTLGNVGDAFAMSNQPDQSTGGWMKMESRDDPHGNFSKDSYVKFDLNGRVLAGDTATLRLYSKTEVTGLKIYSVSDATWDESTLTWTNKPTFGALLGTVNIAANSWAEVEVTLPPEQGVVSFGLRTPDDSLVVLGSKEGGQGAELKILEAHGDLDDDGVSDAFDPDDDNDLVPDSYEARHGLRPREFDALTSNKDSDGTPTALEYAMGLNPLSIDNGPFDISSDGPNISLTYMVRDGLNTLGAELRLRFSLNLEDWHVLTPANLAAQGVTLNSWGTTSLKDAEGNLTRHTINVTADGALFLMADYGPMRP
;
A
#
# COMPACT_ATOMS: atom_id res chain seq x y z
N MET A 1 -54.54 -3.88 9.38
CA MET A 1 -55.80 -3.68 8.65
C MET A 1 -55.61 -2.41 7.83
N THR A 2 -55.62 -2.48 6.50
CA THR A 2 -55.07 -1.40 5.67
C THR A 2 -56.05 -0.24 5.54
N ALA A 3 -55.79 0.85 6.26
CA ALA A 3 -56.38 2.15 5.96
C ALA A 3 -55.46 2.84 4.93
N LEU A 4 -55.90 2.87 3.67
CA LEU A 4 -55.29 3.72 2.66
C LEU A 4 -55.57 5.19 3.05
N VAL A 5 -54.60 5.83 3.69
CA VAL A 5 -54.50 7.29 3.69
C VAL A 5 -54.25 7.69 2.24
N GLY A 6 -55.05 8.59 1.69
CA GLY A 6 -54.84 9.08 0.34
C GLY A 6 -53.59 9.96 0.31
N ILE A 7 -52.55 9.51 -0.39
CA ILE A 7 -51.34 10.30 -0.64
C ILE A 7 -51.78 11.61 -1.32
N ALA A 8 -51.45 12.75 -0.72
CA ALA A 8 -51.66 14.04 -1.35
C ALA A 8 -50.63 14.21 -2.47
N GLN A 9 -51.06 14.60 -3.67
CA GLN A 9 -50.13 15.05 -4.70
C GLN A 9 -49.74 16.49 -4.41
N GLU A 10 -48.46 16.70 -4.09
CA GLU A 10 -47.90 18.01 -3.78
C GLU A 10 -47.34 18.66 -5.07
N GLN A 11 -47.28 20.00 -5.10
CA GLN A 11 -47.02 20.77 -6.32
C GLN A 11 -45.62 21.36 -6.31
N VAL A 12 -44.68 20.72 -7.02
CA VAL A 12 -43.31 21.22 -7.16
C VAL A 12 -43.27 22.31 -8.23
N VAL A 13 -42.51 23.39 -7.97
CA VAL A 13 -42.22 24.45 -8.94
C VAL A 13 -40.72 24.44 -9.26
N ARG A 14 -40.36 24.37 -10.55
CA ARG A 14 -38.98 24.33 -11.02
C ARG A 14 -38.77 25.26 -12.22
N ASP A 15 -37.70 26.04 -12.20
CA ASP A 15 -37.25 26.82 -13.34
C ASP A 15 -36.20 26.02 -14.13
N VAL A 16 -36.39 25.91 -15.44
CA VAL A 16 -35.49 25.19 -16.35
C VAL A 16 -34.85 26.18 -17.32
N ALA A 17 -33.52 26.15 -17.42
CA ALA A 17 -32.77 26.98 -18.35
C ALA A 17 -32.94 26.50 -19.80
N VAL A 18 -32.75 27.43 -20.75
CA VAL A 18 -32.67 27.11 -22.19
C VAL A 18 -31.47 26.18 -22.45
N SER A 19 -31.69 25.08 -23.18
CA SER A 19 -30.63 24.17 -23.62
C SER A 19 -29.93 24.68 -24.88
N MET A 20 -30.70 25.14 -25.87
CA MET A 20 -30.22 25.74 -27.13
C MET A 20 -31.09 26.92 -27.54
N ASP A 21 -30.48 27.98 -28.06
CA ASP A 21 -31.21 29.11 -28.64
C ASP A 21 -30.57 29.75 -29.87
N ALA A 22 -31.43 30.15 -30.80
CA ALA A 22 -31.02 30.75 -32.06
C ALA A 22 -32.10 31.69 -32.61
N TRP A 23 -31.77 32.46 -33.65
CA TRP A 23 -32.78 33.17 -34.43
C TRP A 23 -32.47 33.15 -35.93
N VAL A 24 -33.51 33.33 -36.73
CA VAL A 24 -33.45 33.19 -38.20
C VAL A 24 -34.05 34.40 -38.90
N ASN A 25 -33.67 34.64 -40.16
CA ASN A 25 -33.94 35.91 -40.85
C ASN A 25 -34.41 35.69 -42.30
N SER A 26 -35.60 36.19 -42.65
CA SER A 26 -36.22 35.94 -43.97
C SER A 26 -35.64 36.77 -45.13
N ALA A 27 -34.77 37.75 -44.84
CA ALA A 27 -34.13 38.53 -45.89
C ALA A 27 -33.24 37.61 -46.76
N PRO A 28 -33.36 37.60 -48.10
CA PRO A 28 -32.68 36.62 -48.96
C PRO A 28 -31.16 36.54 -48.74
N GLN A 29 -30.51 37.69 -48.51
CA GLN A 29 -29.07 37.81 -48.21
C GLN A 29 -28.68 37.45 -46.76
N LYS A 30 -29.61 36.88 -45.98
CA LYS A 30 -29.45 36.38 -44.60
C LYS A 30 -30.15 35.04 -44.36
N ALA A 31 -30.83 34.47 -45.36
CA ALA A 31 -31.65 33.27 -45.18
C ALA A 31 -30.82 32.00 -44.91
N GLY A 32 -29.60 31.92 -45.43
CA GLY A 32 -28.64 30.84 -45.14
C GLY A 32 -27.62 31.17 -44.05
N ILE A 33 -27.87 32.16 -43.18
CA ILE A 33 -26.95 32.51 -42.09
C ILE A 33 -27.52 32.01 -40.75
N ASN A 34 -26.69 31.32 -39.98
CA ASN A 34 -26.96 30.99 -38.58
C ASN A 34 -26.71 32.19 -37.65
N PHE A 35 -27.52 32.28 -36.59
CA PHE A 35 -27.35 33.29 -35.54
C PHE A 35 -27.46 32.71 -34.11
N GLY A 36 -27.19 31.41 -33.90
CA GLY A 36 -27.17 30.79 -32.56
C GLY A 36 -26.15 31.45 -31.64
N SER A 37 -24.90 31.57 -32.12
CA SER A 37 -23.77 32.22 -31.44
C SER A 37 -23.87 33.77 -31.32
N LYS A 38 -25.07 34.33 -31.07
CA LYS A 38 -25.31 35.78 -30.92
C LYS A 38 -26.05 36.03 -29.63
N THR A 39 -25.50 36.89 -28.78
CA THR A 39 -25.99 37.22 -27.42
C THR A 39 -27.33 37.99 -27.37
N GLU A 40 -28.16 37.90 -28.42
CA GLU A 40 -29.46 38.54 -28.54
C GLU A 40 -30.36 37.84 -29.58
N ILE A 41 -31.55 37.41 -29.15
CA ILE A 41 -32.58 36.82 -30.00
C ILE A 41 -33.36 37.95 -30.67
N ARG A 42 -33.10 38.18 -31.97
CA ARG A 42 -33.74 39.28 -32.69
C ARG A 42 -35.10 38.91 -33.26
N LEU A 43 -36.18 39.49 -32.75
CA LEU A 43 -37.54 39.26 -33.24
C LEU A 43 -38.02 40.36 -34.19
N LYS A 44 -38.83 39.97 -35.17
CA LYS A 44 -39.69 40.87 -35.97
C LYS A 44 -40.75 40.06 -36.70
N GLU A 45 -42.01 40.47 -36.59
CA GLU A 45 -43.15 39.81 -37.24
C GLU A 45 -42.88 39.40 -38.69
N ASN A 46 -43.18 38.13 -39.02
CA ASN A 46 -43.05 37.50 -40.34
C ASN A 46 -41.64 37.60 -41.00
N SER A 47 -40.60 38.00 -40.27
CA SER A 47 -39.28 38.30 -40.87
C SER A 47 -38.06 37.98 -40.00
N LYS A 48 -38.22 37.88 -38.68
CA LYS A 48 -37.26 37.21 -37.80
C LYS A 48 -37.98 36.44 -36.70
N ILE A 49 -37.50 35.23 -36.44
CA ILE A 49 -38.10 34.28 -35.49
C ILE A 49 -36.99 33.78 -34.58
N GLY A 50 -37.22 33.81 -33.28
CA GLY A 50 -36.34 33.15 -32.30
C GLY A 50 -36.78 31.70 -32.08
N TYR A 51 -35.85 30.83 -31.76
CA TYR A 51 -36.10 29.45 -31.36
C TYR A 51 -35.40 29.20 -30.02
N LEU A 52 -36.11 28.62 -29.07
CA LEU A 52 -35.61 28.19 -27.76
C LEU A 52 -35.89 26.69 -27.61
N GLN A 53 -34.94 25.92 -27.07
CA GLN A 53 -35.16 24.54 -26.64
C GLN A 53 -34.99 24.42 -25.12
N PHE A 54 -35.73 23.49 -24.52
CA PHE A 54 -35.61 23.10 -23.12
C PHE A 54 -35.55 21.57 -23.02
N ASP A 55 -34.67 21.07 -22.15
CA ASP A 55 -34.67 19.67 -21.74
C ASP A 55 -35.45 19.51 -20.43
N LEU A 56 -36.55 18.76 -20.47
CA LEU A 56 -37.37 18.41 -19.31
C LEU A 56 -37.16 16.95 -18.87
N THR A 57 -36.00 16.37 -19.18
CA THR A 57 -35.64 15.02 -18.73
C THR A 57 -35.72 14.91 -17.20
N GLY A 58 -36.53 13.97 -16.74
CA GLY A 58 -36.81 13.72 -15.32
C GLY A 58 -38.02 14.49 -14.75
N ILE A 59 -38.69 15.37 -15.51
CA ILE A 59 -39.98 15.94 -15.08
C ILE A 59 -41.08 14.86 -15.27
N PRO A 60 -41.86 14.51 -14.23
CA PRO A 60 -42.89 13.47 -14.36
C PRO A 60 -44.05 13.89 -15.27
N ALA A 61 -44.80 12.89 -15.74
CA ALA A 61 -46.05 13.11 -16.47
C ALA A 61 -47.14 13.61 -15.51
N GLY A 62 -47.31 14.92 -15.43
CA GLY A 62 -48.21 15.57 -14.46
C GLY A 62 -48.04 17.09 -14.37
N VAL A 63 -47.74 17.74 -15.50
CA VAL A 63 -47.57 19.21 -15.55
C VAL A 63 -48.92 19.90 -15.31
N ILE A 64 -48.96 20.71 -14.26
CA ILE A 64 -50.11 21.50 -13.81
C ILE A 64 -50.09 22.89 -14.46
N LYS A 65 -48.89 23.43 -14.67
CA LYS A 65 -48.65 24.76 -15.26
C LYS A 65 -47.28 24.82 -15.92
N ALA A 66 -47.13 25.58 -17.01
CA ALA A 66 -45.84 25.97 -17.54
C ALA A 66 -45.86 27.41 -18.10
N GLU A 67 -44.86 28.21 -17.70
CA GLU A 67 -44.69 29.61 -18.10
C GLU A 67 -43.31 29.81 -18.72
N LEU A 68 -43.28 30.11 -20.02
CA LEU A 68 -42.05 30.42 -20.74
C LEU A 68 -41.71 31.90 -20.51
N HIS A 69 -40.71 32.16 -19.67
CA HIS A 69 -40.22 33.49 -19.31
C HIS A 69 -39.08 33.94 -20.24
N PHE A 70 -39.12 35.20 -20.68
CA PHE A 70 -38.08 35.81 -21.51
C PHE A 70 -37.89 37.28 -21.20
N HIS A 71 -36.62 37.72 -21.15
CA HIS A 71 -36.22 39.08 -20.81
C HIS A 71 -36.04 39.94 -22.06
N SER A 72 -36.59 41.15 -22.05
CA SER A 72 -36.48 42.11 -23.16
C SER A 72 -35.27 43.02 -23.02
N ILE A 73 -34.48 43.15 -24.08
CA ILE A 73 -33.34 44.09 -24.14
C ILE A 73 -33.85 45.48 -24.55
N ASP A 74 -34.45 45.60 -25.75
CA ASP A 74 -34.94 46.87 -26.30
C ASP A 74 -36.43 46.88 -26.69
N TYR A 75 -37.13 45.76 -26.50
CA TYR A 75 -38.48 45.58 -27.01
C TYR A 75 -39.57 46.03 -26.02
N THR A 76 -40.43 46.96 -26.47
CA THR A 76 -41.75 47.21 -25.89
C THR A 76 -42.80 46.62 -26.83
N GLY A 77 -43.57 45.65 -26.35
CA GLY A 77 -44.63 45.04 -27.17
C GLY A 77 -45.01 43.64 -26.69
N ASN A 78 -45.55 42.86 -27.63
CA ASN A 78 -46.07 41.53 -27.39
C ASN A 78 -45.20 40.48 -28.09
N VAL A 79 -44.94 39.36 -27.42
CA VAL A 79 -44.31 38.16 -27.99
C VAL A 79 -45.33 37.01 -27.92
N ALA A 80 -45.42 36.22 -28.98
CA ALA A 80 -46.12 34.95 -29.00
C ALA A 80 -45.11 33.79 -29.02
N ALA A 81 -45.35 32.77 -28.20
CA ALA A 81 -44.65 31.49 -28.27
C ALA A 81 -45.50 30.48 -29.05
N HIS A 82 -44.86 29.61 -29.82
CA HIS A 82 -45.49 28.57 -30.65
C HIS A 82 -44.75 27.25 -30.44
N SER A 83 -45.45 26.10 -30.42
CA SER A 83 -44.77 24.79 -30.37
C SER A 83 -43.96 24.56 -31.64
N VAL A 84 -42.83 23.89 -31.52
CA VAL A 84 -42.00 23.38 -32.61
C VAL A 84 -41.89 21.88 -32.40
N ASP A 85 -42.54 21.11 -33.25
CA ASP A 85 -42.71 19.66 -33.05
C ASP A 85 -41.45 18.85 -33.44
N ASP A 86 -40.49 19.52 -34.09
CA ASP A 86 -39.17 19.04 -34.45
C ASP A 86 -38.14 19.58 -33.43
N ASN A 87 -37.48 18.66 -32.72
CA ASN A 87 -36.43 18.95 -31.73
C ASN A 87 -35.02 18.60 -32.24
N GLU A 88 -34.88 18.11 -33.48
CA GLU A 88 -33.60 17.69 -34.07
C GLU A 88 -32.81 18.88 -34.68
N TRP A 89 -33.32 20.10 -34.54
CA TRP A 89 -32.59 21.30 -34.94
C TRP A 89 -31.40 21.57 -34.02
N ASP A 90 -30.23 21.76 -34.63
CA ASP A 90 -29.01 22.18 -33.94
C ASP A 90 -28.86 23.71 -33.95
N GLU A 91 -28.37 24.24 -32.84
CA GLU A 91 -28.18 25.66 -32.58
C GLU A 91 -27.23 26.35 -33.57
N TYR A 92 -26.17 25.66 -33.98
CA TYR A 92 -25.06 26.22 -34.76
C TYR A 92 -25.31 26.15 -36.28
N SER A 93 -26.22 25.28 -36.71
CA SER A 93 -26.62 25.09 -38.11
C SER A 93 -28.04 25.60 -38.45
N LEU A 94 -28.82 26.08 -37.47
CA LEU A 94 -30.15 26.65 -37.73
C LEU A 94 -30.06 27.92 -38.60
N THR A 95 -30.72 27.92 -39.75
CA THR A 95 -30.87 29.08 -40.66
C THR A 95 -32.34 29.27 -41.03
N TRP A 96 -32.71 30.32 -41.78
CA TRP A 96 -34.08 30.46 -42.26
C TRP A 96 -34.50 29.34 -43.23
N ASN A 97 -33.56 28.74 -43.95
CA ASN A 97 -33.82 27.75 -45.00
C ASN A 97 -34.16 26.35 -44.46
N ASN A 98 -33.53 25.94 -43.36
CA ASN A 98 -33.74 24.65 -42.67
C ASN A 98 -34.53 24.77 -41.36
N ARG A 99 -35.05 25.95 -41.00
CA ARG A 99 -35.79 26.13 -39.74
C ARG A 99 -36.99 25.18 -39.64
N PRO A 100 -37.24 24.57 -38.46
CA PRO A 100 -38.39 23.71 -38.25
C PRO A 100 -39.70 24.51 -38.30
N ALA A 101 -40.77 23.83 -38.69
CA ALA A 101 -42.12 24.37 -38.69
C ALA A 101 -42.62 24.58 -37.25
N TYR A 102 -43.44 25.62 -37.05
CA TYR A 102 -44.05 25.94 -35.76
C TYR A 102 -45.57 26.00 -35.88
N SER A 103 -46.26 25.69 -34.78
CA SER A 103 -47.71 25.52 -34.74
C SER A 103 -48.46 26.84 -34.49
N VAL A 104 -49.70 26.78 -34.00
CA VAL A 104 -50.45 27.97 -33.55
C VAL A 104 -49.88 28.53 -32.25
N ALA A 105 -50.13 29.81 -31.98
CA ALA A 105 -49.62 30.46 -30.77
C ALA A 105 -50.22 29.85 -29.48
N ALA A 106 -49.41 29.75 -28.44
CA ALA A 106 -49.79 29.35 -27.10
C ALA A 106 -50.83 30.31 -26.47
N THR A 107 -51.55 29.83 -25.46
CA THR A 107 -52.61 30.58 -24.76
C THR A 107 -52.06 31.58 -23.75
N GLY A 108 -51.33 32.58 -24.24
CA GLY A 108 -50.83 33.68 -23.43
C GLY A 108 -49.82 34.48 -24.24
N ILE A 109 -50.12 35.76 -24.50
CA ILE A 109 -49.23 36.65 -25.24
C ILE A 109 -48.41 37.42 -24.22
N GLY A 110 -47.11 37.15 -24.16
CA GLY A 110 -46.20 37.80 -23.22
C GLY A 110 -45.96 39.26 -23.60
N ALA A 111 -46.56 40.17 -22.84
CA ALA A 111 -46.26 41.59 -22.90
C ALA A 111 -44.91 41.86 -22.23
N VAL A 112 -44.04 42.61 -22.90
CA VAL A 112 -42.70 42.98 -22.43
C VAL A 112 -42.44 44.48 -22.52
N THR A 113 -41.55 44.95 -21.65
CA THR A 113 -40.91 46.27 -21.71
C THR A 113 -39.40 46.10 -21.50
N PRO A 114 -38.55 47.01 -22.00
CA PRO A 114 -37.09 46.91 -21.89
C PRO A 114 -36.62 46.72 -20.44
N GLY A 115 -35.64 45.84 -20.24
CA GLY A 115 -35.08 45.52 -18.92
C GLY A 115 -36.01 44.73 -17.99
N ASN A 116 -37.07 44.11 -18.53
CA ASN A 116 -38.06 43.34 -17.77
C ASN A 116 -38.35 41.98 -18.43
N TYR A 117 -38.74 41.01 -17.61
CA TYR A 117 -39.28 39.74 -18.07
C TYR A 117 -40.75 39.88 -18.49
N GLY A 118 -41.12 39.21 -19.58
CA GLY A 118 -42.49 38.79 -19.89
C GLY A 118 -42.59 37.27 -19.85
N PHE A 119 -43.80 36.74 -20.00
CA PHE A 119 -44.02 35.30 -20.06
C PHE A 119 -45.20 34.91 -20.95
N CYS A 120 -45.13 33.73 -21.55
CA CYS A 120 -46.23 33.06 -22.23
C CYS A 120 -46.65 31.83 -21.41
N ASP A 121 -47.94 31.62 -21.17
CA ASP A 121 -48.45 30.34 -20.66
C ASP A 121 -48.37 29.31 -21.80
N VAL A 122 -47.54 28.28 -21.58
CA VAL A 122 -47.27 27.17 -22.52
C VAL A 122 -47.74 25.84 -21.94
N THR A 123 -48.54 25.83 -20.87
CA THR A 123 -49.01 24.63 -20.16
C THR A 123 -49.61 23.59 -21.11
N SER A 124 -50.41 24.02 -22.09
CA SER A 124 -51.06 23.13 -23.06
C SER A 124 -50.14 22.52 -24.12
N LEU A 125 -48.85 22.89 -24.13
CA LEU A 125 -47.84 22.41 -25.08
C LEU A 125 -46.85 21.42 -24.44
N ILE A 126 -46.95 21.15 -23.14
CA ILE A 126 -46.01 20.31 -22.39
C ILE A 126 -46.74 19.14 -21.72
N SER A 127 -46.28 17.92 -21.95
CA SER A 127 -46.86 16.69 -21.38
C SER A 127 -46.10 16.10 -20.19
N GLY A 128 -44.90 16.62 -19.89
CA GLY A 128 -43.96 16.07 -18.90
C GLY A 128 -42.59 15.82 -19.53
N ASN A 129 -41.90 14.77 -19.11
CA ASN A 129 -40.59 14.31 -19.56
C ASN A 129 -40.28 14.52 -21.06
N GLY A 130 -39.10 15.03 -21.39
CA GLY A 130 -38.55 15.11 -22.75
C GLY A 130 -38.14 16.52 -23.22
N THR A 131 -37.72 16.63 -24.48
CA THR A 131 -37.26 17.87 -25.11
C THR A 131 -38.43 18.68 -25.70
N TYR A 132 -38.44 20.00 -25.50
CA TYR A 132 -39.47 20.90 -26.05
C TYR A 132 -38.85 22.14 -26.69
N SER A 133 -39.24 22.42 -27.94
CA SER A 133 -38.80 23.57 -28.70
C SER A 133 -39.93 24.58 -28.91
N PHE A 134 -39.61 25.87 -28.81
CA PHE A 134 -40.56 26.98 -28.95
C PHE A 134 -40.07 28.04 -29.94
N ALA A 135 -40.92 28.43 -30.88
CA ALA A 135 -40.67 29.56 -31.77
C ALA A 135 -41.28 30.84 -31.18
N LEU A 136 -40.46 31.89 -31.05
CA LEU A 136 -40.84 33.20 -30.55
C LEU A 136 -41.04 34.20 -31.70
N LEU A 137 -42.17 34.90 -31.68
CA LEU A 137 -42.53 35.91 -32.69
C LEU A 137 -43.03 37.22 -32.04
N ALA A 138 -42.41 38.34 -32.39
CA ALA A 138 -42.90 39.67 -32.04
C ALA A 138 -44.16 40.04 -32.83
N GLN A 139 -45.17 40.56 -32.13
CA GLN A 139 -46.48 40.95 -32.67
C GLN A 139 -46.57 42.46 -32.92
N GLY A 140 -47.10 42.89 -34.07
CA GLY A 140 -47.32 44.31 -34.41
C GLY A 140 -46.23 44.93 -35.29
N GLY A 141 -45.45 44.12 -36.02
CA GLY A 141 -44.47 44.57 -37.02
C GLY A 141 -43.20 45.27 -36.50
N ILE A 142 -43.11 45.56 -35.20
CA ILE A 142 -41.95 46.20 -34.56
C ILE A 142 -40.78 45.21 -34.47
N LYS A 143 -39.54 45.71 -34.60
CA LYS A 143 -38.31 44.97 -34.31
C LYS A 143 -38.04 45.09 -32.81
N GLY A 144 -37.63 43.99 -32.18
CA GLY A 144 -37.20 44.00 -30.78
C GLY A 144 -36.33 42.79 -30.48
N ASP A 145 -35.35 42.96 -29.61
CA ASP A 145 -34.36 41.93 -29.28
C ASP A 145 -34.51 41.48 -27.81
N LEU A 146 -34.39 40.18 -27.58
CA LEU A 146 -34.49 39.51 -26.27
C LEU A 146 -33.12 38.91 -25.87
N SER A 147 -32.93 38.62 -24.58
CA SER A 147 -31.75 37.89 -24.08
C SER A 147 -31.65 36.48 -24.67
N THR A 148 -30.42 36.00 -24.95
CA THR A 148 -30.13 34.55 -25.05
C THR A 148 -29.73 33.95 -23.70
N ARG A 149 -29.49 32.64 -23.66
CA ARG A 149 -28.99 31.91 -22.47
C ARG A 149 -27.63 32.42 -21.96
N GLU A 150 -26.76 32.98 -22.81
CA GLU A 150 -25.44 33.52 -22.39
C GLU A 150 -25.54 34.86 -21.63
N ALA A 151 -26.73 35.47 -21.57
CA ALA A 151 -26.95 36.71 -20.85
C ALA A 151 -27.32 36.43 -19.38
N LEU A 152 -26.87 37.32 -18.47
CA LEU A 152 -27.20 37.29 -17.03
C LEU A 152 -28.72 37.21 -16.73
N ASN A 153 -29.56 37.68 -17.66
CA ASN A 153 -31.02 37.58 -17.61
C ASN A 153 -31.52 36.74 -18.81
N GLY A 154 -31.08 35.48 -18.93
CA GLY A 154 -31.53 34.57 -19.99
C GLY A 154 -33.02 34.21 -19.91
N ALA A 155 -33.55 33.60 -20.97
CA ALA A 155 -34.87 33.00 -20.95
C ALA A 155 -34.88 31.69 -20.13
N PHE A 156 -36.03 31.37 -19.52
CA PHE A 156 -36.22 30.14 -18.75
C PHE A 156 -37.68 29.67 -18.81
N LEU A 157 -37.90 28.40 -18.53
CA LEU A 157 -39.21 27.77 -18.52
C LEU A 157 -39.56 27.35 -17.10
N ARG A 158 -40.53 28.04 -16.49
CA ARG A 158 -41.06 27.72 -15.16
C ARG A 158 -42.12 26.66 -15.29
N ILE A 159 -42.00 25.55 -14.57
CA ILE A 159 -42.96 24.44 -14.60
C ILE A 159 -43.47 24.15 -13.20
N THR A 160 -44.77 23.91 -13.07
CA THR A 160 -45.41 23.36 -11.89
C THR A 160 -45.94 21.97 -12.21
N TYR A 161 -45.60 20.96 -11.41
CA TYR A 161 -46.02 19.57 -11.64
C TYR A 161 -46.35 18.85 -10.32
N SER A 162 -47.18 17.81 -10.38
CA SER A 162 -47.39 16.91 -9.24
C SER A 162 -46.15 16.05 -9.01
N SER A 163 -45.55 16.11 -7.82
CA SER A 163 -44.71 15.01 -7.33
C SER A 163 -45.57 13.97 -6.60
N SER A 164 -45.03 12.76 -6.51
CA SER A 164 -45.26 11.88 -5.36
C SER A 164 -43.90 11.71 -4.70
N ASN A 165 -43.85 11.90 -3.37
CA ASN A 165 -42.72 11.44 -2.57
C ASN A 165 -42.54 9.92 -2.77
N VAL A 166 -41.31 9.42 -2.66
CA VAL A 166 -40.94 8.03 -2.90
C VAL A 166 -40.11 7.54 -1.72
N ALA A 167 -40.79 6.90 -0.76
CA ALA A 167 -40.23 6.35 0.46
C ALA A 167 -38.78 5.84 0.34
N PRO A 168 -37.89 6.15 1.31
CA PRO A 168 -36.49 5.76 1.26
C PRO A 168 -36.29 4.26 1.08
N ILE A 169 -35.16 3.88 0.50
CA ILE A 169 -34.69 2.49 0.45
C ILE A 169 -33.55 2.39 1.46
N ALA A 170 -33.91 2.02 2.68
CA ALA A 170 -32.93 1.78 3.73
C ALA A 170 -32.17 0.46 3.51
N GLN A 171 -30.90 0.36 3.90
CA GLN A 171 -30.10 -0.88 3.80
C GLN A 171 -29.61 -1.35 5.17
N ALA A 172 -29.07 -2.57 5.25
CA ALA A 172 -28.64 -3.13 6.53
C ALA A 172 -27.22 -2.69 6.86
N ASP A 173 -27.03 -2.17 8.07
CA ASP A 173 -25.73 -1.76 8.58
C ASP A 173 -25.10 -2.85 9.44
N GLU A 174 -23.80 -2.70 9.63
CA GLU A 174 -23.00 -3.58 10.46
C GLU A 174 -21.82 -2.80 11.02
N TYR A 175 -21.39 -3.05 12.25
CA TYR A 175 -20.27 -2.35 12.89
C TYR A 175 -19.55 -3.22 13.92
N TYR A 176 -18.21 -3.19 13.92
CA TYR A 176 -17.44 -3.69 15.05
C TYR A 176 -17.51 -2.71 16.23
N VAL A 177 -17.65 -3.22 17.45
CA VAL A 177 -17.70 -2.45 18.71
C VAL A 177 -17.01 -3.21 19.85
N TYR A 178 -16.64 -2.52 20.95
CA TYR A 178 -15.93 -3.12 22.07
C TYR A 178 -16.85 -3.58 23.22
N SER A 179 -16.48 -4.69 23.87
CA SER A 179 -17.17 -5.24 25.05
C SER A 179 -16.98 -4.46 26.37
N ALA A 180 -16.13 -3.42 26.36
CA ALA A 180 -15.65 -2.74 27.57
C ALA A 180 -15.80 -1.21 27.57
N GLU A 181 -15.96 -0.58 26.41
CA GLU A 181 -15.83 0.88 26.22
C GLU A 181 -16.86 1.40 25.20
N ALA A 182 -17.28 2.65 25.35
CA ALA A 182 -18.25 3.29 24.47
C ALA A 182 -17.60 3.69 23.14
N ARG A 183 -18.10 3.15 22.03
CA ARG A 183 -17.69 3.50 20.66
C ARG A 183 -18.54 4.64 20.11
N THR A 184 -17.91 5.62 19.47
CA THR A 184 -18.61 6.65 18.67
C THR A 184 -18.50 6.29 17.20
N VAL A 185 -19.62 5.87 16.59
CA VAL A 185 -19.72 5.59 15.16
C VAL A 185 -20.06 6.90 14.45
N LYS A 186 -19.02 7.51 13.87
CA LYS A 186 -19.07 8.83 13.18
C LYS A 186 -19.70 8.79 11.80
N TYR A 187 -19.80 7.59 11.25
CA TYR A 187 -20.27 7.28 9.91
C TYR A 187 -21.78 7.07 9.95
N GLY A 188 -22.21 6.07 10.72
CA GLY A 188 -23.60 5.96 11.15
C GLY A 188 -24.46 5.27 10.09
N VAL A 189 -25.77 5.42 10.23
CA VAL A 189 -26.71 4.50 9.57
C VAL A 189 -27.23 4.97 8.21
N LEU A 190 -27.24 6.27 7.95
CA LEU A 190 -27.86 6.82 6.71
C LEU A 190 -26.96 6.74 5.47
N GLU A 191 -25.71 6.31 5.62
CA GLU A 191 -24.65 6.45 4.60
C GLU A 191 -24.75 5.42 3.46
N ASN A 192 -25.44 4.30 3.68
CA ASN A 192 -25.79 3.34 2.63
C ASN A 192 -27.25 3.45 2.17
N ASP A 193 -28.06 4.29 2.82
CA ASP A 193 -29.44 4.54 2.47
C ASP A 193 -29.54 5.39 1.19
N ARG A 194 -30.75 5.48 0.64
CA ARG A 194 -31.05 6.34 -0.50
C ARG A 194 -32.51 6.73 -0.51
N ASP A 195 -32.78 7.95 -0.92
CA ASP A 195 -34.11 8.40 -1.26
C ASP A 195 -34.44 8.16 -2.75
N GLY A 196 -35.72 8.09 -3.10
CA GLY A 196 -36.19 7.93 -4.50
C GLY A 196 -36.23 9.22 -5.31
N ASN A 197 -36.30 10.37 -4.63
CA ASN A 197 -36.26 11.73 -5.15
C ASN A 197 -34.89 12.43 -4.95
N ASP A 198 -33.92 11.73 -4.33
CA ASP A 198 -32.63 12.23 -3.82
C ASP A 198 -32.80 13.31 -2.68
N ASP A 199 -33.89 13.25 -1.91
CA ASP A 199 -34.16 14.11 -0.73
C ASP A 199 -33.30 13.76 0.51
N PRO A 200 -33.04 14.72 1.44
CA PRO A 200 -32.26 14.46 2.65
C PRO A 200 -32.95 13.53 3.65
N LEU A 201 -32.19 12.57 4.18
CA LEU A 201 -32.66 11.59 5.16
C LEU A 201 -32.33 11.99 6.60
N THR A 202 -33.10 11.46 7.55
CA THR A 202 -32.87 11.54 8.99
C THR A 202 -33.15 10.20 9.67
N ALA A 203 -32.41 9.88 10.73
CA ALA A 203 -32.51 8.60 11.43
C ALA A 203 -33.37 8.67 12.70
N ILE A 204 -34.17 7.63 12.95
CA ILE A 204 -34.96 7.47 14.19
C ILE A 204 -34.85 6.03 14.69
N MET A 205 -34.33 5.81 15.90
CA MET A 205 -34.25 4.47 16.50
C MET A 205 -35.65 3.96 16.85
N ILE A 206 -35.93 2.69 16.53
CA ILE A 206 -37.21 2.03 16.78
C ILE A 206 -37.06 1.04 17.95
N ASP A 207 -36.26 -0.01 17.76
CA ASP A 207 -35.88 -0.96 18.80
C ASP A 207 -34.42 -0.72 19.21
N ALA A 208 -34.17 -0.69 20.52
CA ALA A 208 -32.84 -0.53 21.11
C ALA A 208 -32.11 -1.88 21.21
N PRO A 209 -30.76 -1.89 21.32
CA PRO A 209 -29.98 -3.12 21.53
C PRO A 209 -30.41 -3.95 22.75
N GLU A 210 -30.24 -5.27 22.67
CA GLU A 210 -30.51 -6.20 23.78
C GLU A 210 -29.33 -6.30 24.76
N HIS A 211 -28.11 -6.01 24.31
CA HIS A 211 -26.86 -6.23 25.07
C HIS A 211 -25.97 -4.97 25.19
N GLY A 212 -26.57 -3.79 25.15
CA GLY A 212 -25.88 -2.54 25.37
C GLY A 212 -26.82 -1.34 25.54
N THR A 213 -26.23 -0.14 25.53
CA THR A 213 -26.96 1.12 25.49
C THR A 213 -26.51 1.93 24.28
N LEU A 214 -27.47 2.54 23.57
CA LEU A 214 -27.22 3.29 22.35
C LEU A 214 -27.90 4.66 22.38
N THR A 215 -27.23 5.65 21.78
CA THR A 215 -27.80 6.97 21.48
C THR A 215 -27.59 7.26 20.00
N LEU A 216 -28.68 7.31 19.23
CA LEU A 216 -28.71 7.63 17.79
C LEU A 216 -29.09 9.11 17.62
N ASN A 217 -28.35 9.82 16.78
CA ASN A 217 -28.61 11.20 16.39
C ASN A 217 -29.45 11.26 15.11
N GLU A 218 -30.12 12.39 14.83
CA GLU A 218 -30.94 12.53 13.60
C GLU A 218 -30.10 12.48 12.31
N ASP A 219 -28.80 12.75 12.37
CA ASP A 219 -27.83 12.60 11.27
C ASP A 219 -27.36 11.15 11.04
N GLY A 220 -27.87 10.19 11.83
CA GLY A 220 -27.52 8.77 11.72
C GLY A 220 -26.27 8.35 12.49
N THR A 221 -25.46 9.28 13.00
CA THR A 221 -24.32 8.95 13.87
C THR A 221 -24.80 8.43 15.23
N PHE A 222 -24.03 7.53 15.86
CA PHE A 222 -24.42 6.98 17.16
C PHE A 222 -23.26 6.69 18.11
N VAL A 223 -23.59 6.65 19.40
CA VAL A 223 -22.70 6.14 20.46
C VAL A 223 -23.30 4.86 21.00
N TYR A 224 -22.50 3.78 21.05
CA TYR A 224 -22.89 2.49 21.63
C TYR A 224 -21.91 2.06 22.74
N GLN A 225 -22.44 1.53 23.83
CA GLN A 225 -21.70 0.93 24.94
C GLN A 225 -22.30 -0.45 25.24
N ALA A 226 -21.51 -1.51 25.04
CA ALA A 226 -21.90 -2.88 25.38
C ALA A 226 -22.12 -3.07 26.89
N GLU A 227 -22.95 -4.05 27.27
CA GLU A 227 -22.98 -4.59 28.62
C GLU A 227 -21.60 -5.17 29.00
N ALA A 228 -21.16 -4.91 30.23
CA ALA A 228 -19.80 -5.21 30.66
C ALA A 228 -19.47 -6.72 30.61
N GLY A 229 -18.64 -7.11 29.64
CA GLY A 229 -18.25 -8.51 29.41
C GLY A 229 -19.17 -9.29 28.45
N TYR A 230 -20.06 -8.61 27.72
CA TYR A 230 -20.76 -9.21 26.58
C TYR A 230 -19.86 -9.23 25.33
N GLU A 231 -19.79 -10.38 24.66
CA GLU A 231 -19.16 -10.53 23.34
C GLU A 231 -20.08 -11.40 22.45
N GLY A 232 -20.38 -10.94 21.24
CA GLY A 232 -21.41 -11.52 20.37
C GLY A 232 -22.08 -10.47 19.48
N LEU A 233 -23.13 -10.89 18.75
CA LEU A 233 -23.91 -9.99 17.88
C LEU A 233 -25.07 -9.37 18.66
N ASP A 234 -24.99 -8.05 18.90
CA ASP A 234 -26.10 -7.21 19.37
C ASP A 234 -26.76 -6.51 18.17
N ARG A 235 -28.02 -6.07 18.28
CA ARG A 235 -28.85 -5.63 17.15
C ARG A 235 -29.78 -4.50 17.53
N PHE A 236 -29.89 -3.46 16.70
CA PHE A 236 -30.89 -2.42 16.85
C PHE A 236 -31.57 -2.10 15.52
N THR A 237 -32.76 -1.49 15.56
CA THR A 237 -33.50 -1.11 14.36
C THR A 237 -33.69 0.40 14.32
N TYR A 238 -33.64 0.97 13.12
CA TYR A 238 -33.94 2.39 12.91
C TYR A 238 -34.83 2.58 11.69
N VAL A 239 -35.35 3.80 11.57
CA VAL A 239 -36.08 4.31 10.43
C VAL A 239 -35.26 5.40 9.74
N ALA A 240 -35.01 5.21 8.46
CA ALA A 240 -34.64 6.27 7.53
C ALA A 240 -35.92 7.04 7.15
N ARG A 241 -35.95 8.35 7.40
CA ARG A 241 -37.09 9.24 7.16
C ARG A 241 -36.66 10.41 6.28
N ASP A 242 -37.30 10.57 5.13
CA ASP A 242 -37.16 11.77 4.30
C ASP A 242 -37.89 12.98 4.90
N LEU A 243 -37.55 14.18 4.44
CA LEU A 243 -38.28 15.41 4.76
C LEU A 243 -38.58 16.18 3.47
N HIS A 244 -39.50 15.67 2.65
CA HIS A 244 -39.90 16.33 1.40
C HIS A 244 -40.54 17.71 1.68
N ASP A 245 -39.77 18.78 1.43
CA ASP A 245 -40.18 20.16 1.75
C ASP A 245 -40.95 20.77 0.58
N ALA A 246 -42.28 20.61 0.62
CA ALA A 246 -43.20 20.76 -0.51
C ALA A 246 -43.46 22.22 -0.99
N GLY A 247 -42.44 23.09 -0.99
CA GLY A 247 -42.43 24.42 -1.62
C GLY A 247 -43.39 25.46 -1.03
N GLY A 248 -44.16 25.10 0.00
CA GLY A 248 -45.22 25.92 0.59
C GLY A 248 -45.30 25.73 2.10
N ALA A 249 -45.22 26.82 2.84
CA ALA A 249 -45.03 26.79 4.30
C ALA A 249 -46.13 26.01 5.05
N GLY A 250 -45.81 24.80 5.50
CA GLY A 250 -46.58 24.07 6.52
C GLY A 250 -47.10 22.68 6.14
N GLN A 251 -46.67 22.07 5.04
CA GLN A 251 -46.84 20.63 4.81
C GLN A 251 -45.50 19.99 4.42
N THR A 252 -45.15 18.94 5.16
CA THR A 252 -44.04 18.02 4.90
C THR A 252 -44.65 16.64 4.80
N SER A 253 -44.72 16.06 3.60
CA SER A 253 -44.91 14.62 3.50
C SER A 253 -43.59 13.96 3.87
N ALA A 254 -43.64 12.98 4.77
CA ALA A 254 -42.47 12.25 5.24
C ALA A 254 -42.82 10.76 5.19
N ASP A 255 -42.22 10.04 4.25
CA ASP A 255 -42.27 8.59 4.20
C ASP A 255 -41.09 8.00 4.99
N SER A 256 -40.97 6.67 5.03
CA SER A 256 -40.01 6.01 5.90
C SER A 256 -39.74 4.55 5.52
N ALA A 257 -38.50 4.10 5.68
CA ALA A 257 -38.13 2.68 5.65
C ALA A 257 -37.44 2.24 6.94
N VAL A 258 -37.76 1.02 7.39
CA VAL A 258 -37.17 0.38 8.58
C VAL A 258 -36.07 -0.58 8.13
N THR A 259 -34.94 -0.58 8.84
CA THR A 259 -33.85 -1.55 8.63
C THR A 259 -33.16 -1.91 9.96
N GLU A 260 -32.20 -2.83 9.90
CA GLU A 260 -31.47 -3.41 11.03
C GLU A 260 -29.98 -3.04 10.97
N VAL A 261 -29.38 -2.79 12.14
CA VAL A 261 -27.94 -2.61 12.33
C VAL A 261 -27.39 -3.75 13.18
N ILE A 262 -26.33 -4.40 12.70
CA ILE A 262 -25.64 -5.50 13.39
C ILE A 262 -24.39 -4.98 14.10
N LEU A 263 -24.36 -5.05 15.43
CA LEU A 263 -23.21 -4.68 16.24
C LEU A 263 -22.44 -5.94 16.66
N ASP A 264 -21.27 -6.16 16.06
CA ASP A 264 -20.41 -7.28 16.41
C ASP A 264 -19.48 -6.88 17.56
N VAL A 265 -19.89 -7.23 18.77
CA VAL A 265 -19.26 -6.87 20.04
C VAL A 265 -18.09 -7.80 20.33
N ARG A 266 -16.88 -7.23 20.38
CA ARG A 266 -15.64 -7.99 20.49
C ARG A 266 -14.77 -7.57 21.68
N GLY A 267 -14.08 -8.54 22.26
CA GLY A 267 -13.07 -8.32 23.29
C GLY A 267 -11.85 -7.59 22.79
N SER A 268 -11.05 -7.05 23.72
CA SER A 268 -9.84 -6.25 23.43
C SER A 268 -8.72 -6.99 22.67
N GLY A 269 -8.83 -8.31 22.47
CA GLY A 269 -7.97 -9.09 21.59
C GLY A 269 -8.35 -9.02 20.10
N PHE A 270 -9.52 -8.48 19.76
CA PHE A 270 -9.95 -8.20 18.38
C PHE A 270 -9.42 -6.83 17.94
N LEU A 271 -8.11 -6.79 17.75
CA LEU A 271 -7.37 -5.63 17.23
C LEU A 271 -6.46 -6.10 16.08
N MET A 272 -5.95 -5.15 15.30
CA MET A 272 -4.97 -5.44 14.29
C MET A 272 -3.73 -6.06 14.96
N PRO A 273 -3.15 -7.16 14.42
CA PRO A 273 -1.93 -7.75 14.99
C PRO A 273 -0.85 -6.68 15.18
N LEU A 274 -0.28 -6.58 16.39
CA LEU A 274 0.53 -5.44 16.81
C LEU A 274 1.67 -5.09 15.84
N TRP A 275 2.25 -6.09 15.15
CA TRP A 275 3.27 -5.86 14.13
C TRP A 275 2.73 -5.19 12.85
N LYS A 276 1.48 -5.51 12.43
CA LYS A 276 0.78 -4.84 11.32
C LYS A 276 0.49 -3.39 11.69
N LYS A 277 -0.03 -3.14 12.90
CA LYS A 277 -0.28 -1.78 13.41
C LYS A 277 1.01 -0.96 13.50
N ASN A 278 2.04 -1.48 14.18
CA ASN A 278 3.34 -0.80 14.31
C ASN A 278 3.98 -0.50 12.95
N LYS A 279 3.85 -1.41 11.97
CA LYS A 279 4.34 -1.17 10.59
C LYS A 279 3.58 0.00 9.94
N LEU A 280 2.25 -0.06 9.95
CA LEU A 280 1.37 0.98 9.41
C LEU A 280 1.67 2.35 10.03
N GLU A 281 1.73 2.44 11.36
CA GLU A 281 2.01 3.67 12.10
C GLU A 281 3.41 4.22 11.81
N SER A 282 4.43 3.34 11.77
CA SER A 282 5.82 3.72 11.50
C SER A 282 6.04 4.19 10.06
N ASP A 283 5.50 3.49 9.06
CA ASP A 283 5.73 3.81 7.64
C ASP A 283 4.97 5.07 7.20
N LEU A 284 3.80 5.32 7.82
CA LEU A 284 2.97 6.49 7.53
C LEU A 284 3.32 7.70 8.43
N GLY A 285 3.97 7.48 9.58
CA GLY A 285 4.24 8.53 10.55
C GLY A 285 2.98 9.02 11.26
N ILE A 286 2.08 8.09 11.62
CA ILE A 286 0.79 8.38 12.28
C ILE A 286 0.62 7.55 13.55
N THR A 287 -0.43 7.84 14.31
CA THR A 287 -0.97 6.94 15.33
C THR A 287 -2.44 6.70 14.99
N LEU A 288 -2.87 5.45 14.94
CA LEU A 288 -4.27 5.08 14.73
C LEU A 288 -5.02 5.14 16.06
N GLY A 289 -6.01 6.01 16.13
CA GLY A 289 -7.02 5.99 17.18
C GLY A 289 -7.77 4.66 17.17
N ARG A 290 -8.27 4.26 18.34
CA ARG A 290 -8.93 2.95 18.53
C ARG A 290 -10.13 2.75 17.62
N ASP A 291 -10.94 3.81 17.42
CA ASP A 291 -12.06 3.79 16.49
C ASP A 291 -11.61 3.68 15.03
N GLU A 292 -10.54 4.38 14.63
CA GLU A 292 -10.01 4.33 13.26
C GLU A 292 -9.48 2.93 12.90
N GLU A 293 -8.95 2.20 13.89
CA GLU A 293 -8.52 0.82 13.73
C GLU A 293 -9.71 -0.13 13.50
N LEU A 294 -10.85 0.08 14.16
CA LEU A 294 -12.09 -0.67 13.87
C LEU A 294 -12.70 -0.29 12.52
N ASP A 295 -12.69 1.00 12.15
CA ASP A 295 -13.19 1.45 10.84
C ASP A 295 -12.36 0.85 9.69
N LEU A 296 -11.03 0.76 9.87
CA LEU A 296 -10.13 0.10 8.92
C LEU A 296 -10.39 -1.42 8.87
N LEU A 297 -10.48 -2.10 10.02
CA LEU A 297 -10.78 -3.54 10.07
C LEU A 297 -12.15 -3.85 9.43
N TRP A 298 -13.15 -3.00 9.63
CA TRP A 298 -14.47 -3.11 9.01
C TRP A 298 -14.44 -2.96 7.50
N ALA A 299 -13.78 -1.91 6.99
CA ALA A 299 -13.65 -1.68 5.55
C ALA A 299 -12.92 -2.83 4.83
N LEU A 300 -12.02 -3.53 5.52
CA LEU A 300 -11.31 -4.72 5.04
C LEU A 300 -12.10 -6.03 5.22
N HIS A 301 -12.91 -6.13 6.28
CA HIS A 301 -13.65 -7.33 6.68
C HIS A 301 -15.09 -6.97 7.08
N PRO A 302 -16.01 -6.84 6.10
CA PRO A 302 -17.44 -6.75 6.38
C PRO A 302 -17.96 -8.02 7.07
N ILE A 303 -19.05 -7.88 7.82
CA ILE A 303 -19.67 -8.93 8.64
C ILE A 303 -20.68 -9.76 7.81
N SER A 304 -21.26 -9.16 6.77
CA SER A 304 -22.22 -9.79 5.85
C SER A 304 -21.68 -9.93 4.41
N ASP A 305 -22.19 -10.98 3.75
CA ASP A 305 -21.81 -11.52 2.44
C ASP A 305 -20.34 -11.38 2.02
N THR A 306 -19.50 -12.25 2.58
CA THR A 306 -18.11 -12.45 2.16
C THR A 306 -17.96 -13.47 1.02
N SER A 307 -19.03 -13.99 0.42
CA SER A 307 -18.94 -15.16 -0.48
C SER A 307 -18.11 -14.89 -1.76
N TRP A 308 -18.22 -13.67 -2.30
CA TRP A 308 -17.38 -13.18 -3.40
C TRP A 308 -15.90 -13.04 -3.00
N LYS A 309 -15.63 -12.80 -1.70
CA LYS A 309 -14.29 -12.61 -1.13
C LYS A 309 -13.59 -13.95 -0.92
N ASP A 310 -14.27 -14.95 -0.37
CA ASP A 310 -13.78 -16.34 -0.30
C ASP A 310 -13.36 -16.83 -1.71
N ALA A 311 -14.18 -16.51 -2.73
CA ALA A 311 -13.89 -16.82 -4.12
C ALA A 311 -12.73 -15.97 -4.70
N ALA A 312 -12.52 -14.74 -4.20
CA ALA A 312 -11.38 -13.91 -4.56
C ALA A 312 -10.07 -14.41 -3.93
N GLU A 313 -10.10 -14.84 -2.67
CA GLU A 313 -8.96 -15.42 -1.96
C GLU A 313 -8.50 -16.72 -2.62
N GLN A 314 -9.42 -17.60 -3.07
CA GLN A 314 -9.09 -18.78 -3.88
C GLN A 314 -8.43 -18.44 -5.22
N ARG A 315 -8.84 -17.35 -5.88
CA ARG A 315 -8.19 -16.85 -7.10
C ARG A 315 -6.82 -16.24 -6.80
N ILE A 316 -6.66 -15.51 -5.69
CA ILE A 316 -5.36 -14.95 -5.25
C ILE A 316 -4.38 -16.09 -4.96
N GLU A 317 -4.81 -17.11 -4.23
CA GLU A 317 -4.06 -18.35 -3.94
C GLU A 317 -3.59 -19.07 -5.22
N THR A 318 -4.44 -19.13 -6.25
CA THR A 318 -4.12 -19.78 -7.53
C THR A 318 -3.24 -18.91 -8.45
N ASN A 319 -3.52 -17.61 -8.50
CA ASN A 319 -2.96 -16.71 -9.51
C ASN A 319 -1.72 -15.94 -9.02
N ARG A 320 -1.67 -15.58 -7.74
CA ARG A 320 -0.66 -14.66 -7.17
C ARG A 320 0.38 -15.34 -6.30
N LEU A 321 0.03 -16.40 -5.59
CA LEU A 321 1.00 -17.14 -4.80
C LEU A 321 1.79 -18.16 -5.64
N ALA A 322 2.97 -18.50 -5.14
CA ALA A 322 3.78 -19.64 -5.56
C ALA A 322 4.56 -20.19 -4.36
N GLU A 323 5.03 -21.42 -4.46
CA GLU A 323 6.04 -21.98 -3.57
C GLU A 323 7.41 -21.95 -4.25
N LYS A 324 8.49 -21.87 -3.48
CA LYS A 324 9.86 -22.02 -4.00
C LYS A 324 10.78 -22.71 -2.98
N PRO A 325 11.38 -23.85 -3.32
CA PRO A 325 12.48 -24.45 -2.57
C PRO A 325 13.74 -23.58 -2.69
N VAL A 326 14.36 -23.27 -1.55
CA VAL A 326 15.65 -22.59 -1.44
C VAL A 326 16.59 -23.50 -0.65
N PHE A 327 17.71 -23.89 -1.25
CA PHE A 327 18.73 -24.71 -0.59
C PHE A 327 19.93 -23.84 -0.22
N ILE A 328 20.26 -23.76 1.07
CA ILE A 328 21.42 -23.03 1.56
C ILE A 328 22.66 -23.92 1.49
N LYS A 329 23.72 -23.39 0.87
CA LYS A 329 24.96 -24.08 0.55
C LYS A 329 26.15 -23.30 1.09
N ASP A 330 27.18 -23.97 1.62
CA ASP A 330 28.46 -23.31 1.92
C ASP A 330 29.26 -23.07 0.62
N ALA A 331 30.40 -22.41 0.71
CA ALA A 331 31.25 -22.15 -0.46
C ALA A 331 31.78 -23.44 -1.14
N ASN A 332 31.85 -24.57 -0.42
CA ASN A 332 32.18 -25.90 -0.96
C ASN A 332 30.98 -26.63 -1.60
N GLY A 333 29.76 -26.10 -1.50
CA GLY A 333 28.55 -26.73 -2.00
C GLY A 333 27.95 -27.82 -1.08
N ASN A 334 28.39 -27.89 0.17
CA ASN A 334 27.75 -28.69 1.23
C ASN A 334 26.47 -28.01 1.72
N SER A 335 25.51 -28.80 2.17
CA SER A 335 24.23 -28.30 2.68
C SER A 335 24.35 -27.71 4.09
N VAL A 336 23.89 -26.47 4.27
CA VAL A 336 23.93 -25.77 5.57
C VAL A 336 22.59 -25.92 6.29
N GLU A 337 22.52 -26.87 7.22
CA GLU A 337 21.38 -27.04 8.14
C GLU A 337 21.49 -26.07 9.34
N GLY A 338 20.37 -25.56 9.86
CA GLY A 338 20.34 -24.71 11.05
C GLY A 338 20.51 -23.20 10.84
N ALA A 339 20.65 -22.71 9.61
CA ALA A 339 20.77 -21.28 9.30
C ALA A 339 19.44 -20.54 9.50
N GLU A 340 19.45 -19.31 10.03
CA GLU A 340 18.27 -18.42 9.98
C GLU A 340 18.13 -17.87 8.55
N VAL A 341 16.95 -17.99 7.94
CA VAL A 341 16.65 -17.53 6.59
C VAL A 341 15.41 -16.63 6.62
N ILE A 342 15.65 -15.32 6.55
CA ILE A 342 14.61 -14.30 6.50
C ILE A 342 14.36 -13.91 5.04
N LEU A 343 13.17 -14.21 4.52
CA LEU A 343 12.71 -13.73 3.22
C LEU A 343 11.83 -12.50 3.39
N ARG A 344 12.12 -11.42 2.66
CA ARG A 344 11.38 -10.15 2.68
C ARG A 344 11.12 -9.70 1.24
N MET A 345 9.85 -9.65 0.81
CA MET A 345 9.52 -9.13 -0.51
C MET A 345 10.01 -7.67 -0.67
N LYS A 346 10.65 -7.37 -1.80
CA LYS A 346 11.05 -6.02 -2.22
C LYS A 346 10.06 -5.41 -3.21
N GLN A 347 9.61 -6.20 -4.19
CA GLN A 347 8.68 -5.75 -5.24
C GLN A 347 7.85 -6.96 -5.74
N ARG A 348 6.58 -6.76 -6.09
CA ARG A 348 5.78 -7.75 -6.82
C ARG A 348 6.15 -7.73 -8.30
N SER A 349 6.23 -8.92 -8.92
CA SER A 349 6.58 -9.05 -10.35
C SER A 349 5.37 -9.15 -11.27
N ASP A 350 4.18 -9.47 -10.73
CA ASP A 350 2.96 -9.80 -11.49
C ASP A 350 1.78 -8.84 -11.22
N PHE A 351 1.95 -7.87 -10.32
CA PHE A 351 0.94 -6.84 -10.05
C PHE A 351 1.54 -5.55 -9.48
N ARG A 352 1.15 -4.40 -10.05
CA ARG A 352 1.57 -3.07 -9.62
C ARG A 352 0.40 -2.28 -9.01
N PHE A 353 0.47 -1.97 -7.72
CA PHE A 353 -0.38 -0.95 -7.12
C PHE A 353 0.28 0.41 -7.33
N GLY A 354 -0.16 1.13 -8.36
CA GLY A 354 0.46 2.39 -8.78
C GLY A 354 -0.29 3.64 -8.33
N GLY A 355 0.32 4.80 -8.53
CA GLY A 355 -0.28 6.09 -8.20
C GLY A 355 -0.10 7.10 -9.33
N VAL A 356 -1.17 7.80 -9.69
CA VAL A 356 -1.12 8.93 -10.62
C VAL A 356 -0.95 10.22 -9.84
N LEU A 357 0.03 11.03 -10.26
CA LEU A 357 0.51 12.21 -9.54
C LEU A 357 0.48 13.48 -10.40
N ASP A 358 0.46 14.64 -9.76
CA ASP A 358 0.64 15.94 -10.40
C ASP A 358 2.11 16.37 -10.42
N LEU A 359 2.58 16.77 -11.60
CA LEU A 359 3.99 17.10 -11.85
C LEU A 359 4.44 18.38 -11.11
N LYS A 360 3.50 19.27 -10.77
CA LYS A 360 3.77 20.55 -10.09
C LYS A 360 3.71 20.42 -8.57
N GLN A 361 2.84 19.57 -8.04
CA GLN A 361 2.99 19.11 -6.65
C GLN A 361 4.32 18.36 -6.45
N PHE A 362 4.72 17.51 -7.41
CA PHE A 362 6.00 16.79 -7.37
C PHE A 362 7.23 17.71 -7.33
N THR A 363 7.30 18.70 -8.21
CA THR A 363 8.44 19.65 -8.27
C THR A 363 8.36 20.78 -7.25
N GLY A 364 7.17 21.09 -6.72
CA GLY A 364 6.92 22.26 -5.88
C GLY A 364 6.52 23.52 -6.68
N ASP A 365 6.37 23.41 -8.00
CA ASP A 365 5.87 24.48 -8.89
C ASP A 365 4.39 24.84 -8.66
N ASN A 366 3.63 24.01 -7.93
CA ASN A 366 2.35 24.37 -7.34
C ASN A 366 2.46 24.31 -5.80
N THR A 367 2.23 25.46 -5.15
CA THR A 367 2.21 25.61 -3.68
C THR A 367 0.81 25.71 -3.09
N ASP A 368 -0.22 25.79 -3.93
CA ASP A 368 -1.55 26.24 -3.52
C ASP A 368 -2.43 25.06 -3.04
N ASP A 369 -2.09 23.83 -3.43
CA ASP A 369 -2.80 22.59 -3.09
C ASP A 369 -1.92 21.55 -2.38
N GLY A 370 -2.08 21.42 -1.07
CA GLY A 370 -1.66 20.25 -0.29
C GLY A 370 -0.15 20.03 -0.13
N ILE A 371 0.23 18.76 0.09
CA ILE A 371 1.63 18.34 0.17
C ILE A 371 2.31 18.42 -1.21
N HIS A 372 3.58 18.84 -1.20
CA HIS A 372 4.39 19.10 -2.40
C HIS A 372 5.87 18.80 -2.13
N GLY A 373 6.69 18.74 -3.18
CA GLY A 373 8.13 18.51 -3.11
C GLY A 373 8.49 17.19 -2.41
N ASP A 374 9.52 17.21 -1.57
CA ASP A 374 10.05 16.00 -0.90
C ASP A 374 9.00 15.25 -0.06
N ALA A 375 8.05 15.96 0.56
CA ALA A 375 6.96 15.34 1.31
C ALA A 375 6.00 14.54 0.39
N TYR A 376 5.77 15.04 -0.82
CA TYR A 376 5.01 14.38 -1.87
C TYR A 376 5.76 13.16 -2.41
N LYS A 377 7.03 13.35 -2.82
CA LYS A 377 7.94 12.30 -3.32
C LYS A 377 8.05 11.13 -2.34
N ALA A 378 8.24 11.42 -1.05
CA ALA A 378 8.28 10.41 0.01
C ALA A 378 6.97 9.60 0.11
N ARG A 379 5.80 10.26 0.05
CA ARG A 379 4.50 9.57 0.11
C ARG A 379 4.27 8.64 -1.09
N ILE A 380 4.74 9.00 -2.28
CA ILE A 380 4.66 8.10 -3.46
C ILE A 380 5.40 6.79 -3.18
N SER A 381 6.65 6.87 -2.72
CA SER A 381 7.47 5.69 -2.39
C SER A 381 6.83 4.82 -1.29
N THR A 382 6.21 5.45 -0.29
CA THR A 382 5.43 4.72 0.74
C THR A 382 4.25 3.96 0.14
N PHE A 383 3.52 4.54 -0.83
CA PHE A 383 2.22 4.05 -1.28
C PHE A 383 2.19 3.17 -2.55
N PHE A 384 3.21 3.19 -3.41
CA PHE A 384 3.07 2.67 -4.78
C PHE A 384 4.27 1.85 -5.32
N ASP A 385 4.01 1.01 -6.33
CA ASP A 385 4.99 0.14 -7.03
C ASP A 385 5.38 0.65 -8.43
N ALA A 386 4.69 1.68 -8.89
CA ALA A 386 4.83 2.37 -10.17
C ALA A 386 4.06 3.70 -10.12
N VAL A 387 4.34 4.60 -11.05
CA VAL A 387 3.72 5.93 -11.12
C VAL A 387 3.11 6.23 -12.49
N GLY A 388 2.13 7.12 -12.53
CA GLY A 388 1.69 7.79 -13.75
C GLY A 388 1.62 9.31 -13.52
N LEU A 389 1.60 10.08 -14.61
CA LEU A 389 1.45 11.54 -14.54
C LEU A 389 0.05 11.94 -15.00
N ASN A 390 -0.71 12.66 -14.16
CA ASN A 390 -2.04 13.14 -14.55
C ASN A 390 -1.91 14.08 -15.75
N ASN A 391 -1.23 15.22 -15.58
CA ASN A 391 -1.12 16.25 -16.60
C ASN A 391 0.28 16.37 -17.22
N GLY A 392 1.29 15.72 -16.63
CA GLY A 392 2.69 15.88 -17.03
C GLY A 392 2.99 15.49 -18.48
N LEU A 393 2.43 14.37 -18.95
CA LEU A 393 2.70 13.81 -20.29
C LEU A 393 1.56 14.08 -21.31
N LYS A 394 0.75 15.11 -21.12
CA LYS A 394 -0.34 15.48 -22.06
C LYS A 394 0.18 16.42 -23.16
N PRO A 395 0.05 16.10 -24.47
CA PRO A 395 0.60 16.90 -25.57
C PRO A 395 0.25 18.39 -25.54
N LYS A 396 -0.99 18.75 -25.19
CA LYS A 396 -1.44 20.14 -24.98
C LYS A 396 -0.59 20.95 -23.99
N LEU A 397 -0.07 20.29 -22.96
CA LEU A 397 0.58 20.94 -21.83
C LEU A 397 2.11 20.98 -21.95
N ALA A 398 2.67 20.55 -23.09
CA ALA A 398 4.11 20.55 -23.35
C ALA A 398 4.79 21.86 -22.92
N ALA A 399 4.31 23.00 -23.43
CA ALA A 399 4.88 24.32 -23.13
C ALA A 399 4.86 24.72 -21.64
N GLY A 400 4.01 24.08 -20.82
CA GLY A 400 3.88 24.36 -19.38
C GLY A 400 4.45 23.28 -18.45
N ASN A 401 4.71 22.06 -18.95
CA ASN A 401 5.07 20.88 -18.15
C ASN A 401 6.35 20.17 -18.62
N GLU A 402 6.70 20.26 -19.92
CA GLU A 402 7.74 19.42 -20.54
C GLU A 402 9.15 19.66 -19.97
N HIS A 403 9.40 20.86 -19.44
CA HIS A 403 10.66 21.25 -18.83
C HIS A 403 10.87 20.69 -17.41
N LEU A 404 9.80 20.19 -16.76
CA LEU A 404 9.82 19.57 -15.43
C LEU A 404 9.99 18.03 -15.50
N LEU A 405 9.71 17.44 -16.66
CA LEU A 405 9.79 15.99 -16.88
C LEU A 405 11.20 15.40 -16.66
N PRO A 406 12.33 16.05 -17.03
CA PRO A 406 13.66 15.47 -16.79
C PRO A 406 13.94 15.15 -15.32
N GLU A 407 13.67 16.09 -14.39
CA GLU A 407 13.84 15.84 -12.94
C GLU A 407 12.98 14.67 -12.46
N PHE A 408 11.76 14.56 -13.00
CA PHE A 408 10.84 13.48 -12.66
C PHE A 408 11.35 12.11 -13.15
N PHE A 409 11.88 12.02 -14.38
CA PHE A 409 12.43 10.77 -14.91
C PHE A 409 13.76 10.40 -14.26
N ASP A 410 14.64 11.37 -14.00
CA ASP A 410 15.89 11.14 -13.24
C ASP A 410 15.57 10.58 -11.84
N TRP A 411 14.62 11.20 -11.11
CA TRP A 411 14.14 10.71 -9.81
C TRP A 411 13.51 9.31 -9.90
N ALA A 412 12.68 9.05 -10.91
CA ALA A 412 12.03 7.75 -11.08
C ALA A 412 13.04 6.63 -11.33
N ALA A 413 14.10 6.91 -12.11
CA ALA A 413 15.21 5.99 -12.34
C ALA A 413 16.03 5.75 -11.06
N ASP A 414 16.38 6.81 -10.31
CA ASP A 414 17.16 6.74 -9.07
C ASP A 414 16.53 5.81 -8.00
N ILE A 415 15.19 5.72 -7.96
CA ILE A 415 14.45 4.84 -7.02
C ILE A 415 13.88 3.57 -7.68
N ASN A 416 14.19 3.30 -8.95
CA ASN A 416 13.65 2.17 -9.74
C ASN A 416 12.11 2.09 -9.72
N MET A 417 11.45 3.22 -10.00
CA MET A 417 10.00 3.37 -10.02
C MET A 417 9.46 3.44 -11.47
N PRO A 418 8.81 2.38 -11.98
CA PRO A 418 8.34 2.36 -13.37
C PRO A 418 7.27 3.42 -13.65
N VAL A 419 7.39 4.11 -14.78
CA VAL A 419 6.48 5.20 -15.18
C VAL A 419 5.50 4.73 -16.26
N ARG A 420 4.21 5.07 -16.11
CA ARG A 420 3.17 5.03 -17.17
C ARG A 420 3.19 6.31 -18.00
N GLY A 421 3.26 6.16 -19.32
CA GLY A 421 3.05 7.21 -20.30
C GLY A 421 1.56 7.51 -20.51
N HIS A 422 1.08 8.63 -19.99
CA HIS A 422 -0.27 9.15 -20.24
C HIS A 422 -0.18 10.58 -20.82
N LEU A 423 -0.14 10.76 -22.15
CA LEU A 423 -0.57 9.84 -23.22
C LEU A 423 -0.11 10.32 -24.60
N LEU A 424 -0.19 9.48 -25.63
CA LEU A 424 0.23 9.87 -26.99
C LEU A 424 -0.84 10.65 -27.78
N LEU A 425 -2.12 10.29 -27.69
CA LEU A 425 -3.21 11.01 -28.37
C LEU A 425 -4.57 10.93 -27.66
N TRP A 426 -5.28 12.06 -27.61
CA TRP A 426 -6.66 12.19 -27.10
C TRP A 426 -7.55 12.88 -28.12
N PRO A 427 -8.20 12.15 -29.05
CA PRO A 427 -8.69 12.71 -30.31
C PRO A 427 -10.00 13.55 -30.25
N GLY A 428 -10.28 14.19 -29.11
CA GLY A 428 -11.43 15.10 -28.87
C GLY A 428 -11.08 16.60 -28.90
N GLY A 429 -9.81 16.97 -29.03
CA GLY A 429 -9.34 18.37 -29.09
C GLY A 429 -9.03 19.02 -27.74
N THR A 430 -9.68 18.63 -26.65
CA THR A 430 -9.43 19.26 -25.34
C THR A 430 -8.01 19.04 -24.80
N HIS A 431 -7.27 18.03 -25.28
CA HIS A 431 -5.95 17.60 -24.76
C HIS A 431 -4.87 17.34 -25.83
N MET A 432 -5.13 17.64 -27.11
CA MET A 432 -4.18 17.55 -28.23
C MET A 432 -3.27 18.79 -28.26
N SER A 433 -2.14 18.80 -28.98
CA SER A 433 -1.36 20.03 -29.14
C SER A 433 -2.14 21.14 -29.87
N ASP A 434 -1.70 22.39 -29.66
CA ASP A 434 -2.25 23.56 -30.36
C ASP A 434 -2.17 23.42 -31.88
N THR A 435 -1.14 22.74 -32.40
CA THR A 435 -0.96 22.50 -33.85
C THR A 435 -2.04 21.57 -34.40
N VAL A 436 -2.25 20.41 -33.76
CA VAL A 436 -3.29 19.45 -34.17
C VAL A 436 -4.68 20.08 -34.02
N THR A 437 -4.91 20.80 -32.92
CA THR A 437 -6.18 21.50 -32.64
C THR A 437 -6.49 22.57 -33.68
N ALA A 438 -5.53 23.43 -34.01
CA ALA A 438 -5.72 24.50 -35.00
C ALA A 438 -5.99 23.96 -36.41
N ILE A 439 -5.46 22.78 -36.79
CA ILE A 439 -5.76 22.17 -38.09
C ILE A 439 -7.17 21.57 -38.09
N VAL A 440 -7.62 20.93 -36.99
CA VAL A 440 -9.01 20.46 -36.83
C VAL A 440 -10.00 21.63 -36.95
N GLU A 441 -9.75 22.74 -36.26
CA GLU A 441 -10.59 23.94 -36.32
C GLU A 441 -10.62 24.56 -37.73
N GLN A 442 -9.51 24.52 -38.48
CA GLN A 442 -9.48 24.96 -39.88
C GLN A 442 -10.29 24.04 -40.82
N ILE A 443 -10.31 22.72 -40.56
CA ILE A 443 -11.14 21.77 -41.31
C ILE A 443 -12.62 22.00 -41.03
N GLU A 444 -12.99 22.16 -39.74
CA GLU A 444 -14.36 22.41 -39.30
C GLU A 444 -14.91 23.78 -39.75
N ALA A 445 -14.03 24.74 -40.05
CA ALA A 445 -14.40 26.09 -40.51
C ALA A 445 -14.34 26.32 -42.04
N SER A 446 -13.88 25.35 -42.84
CA SER A 446 -13.76 25.50 -44.30
C SER A 446 -15.00 24.99 -45.05
N GLU A 447 -15.32 25.65 -46.16
CA GLU A 447 -16.37 25.23 -47.13
C GLU A 447 -15.78 24.74 -48.47
N ASP A 448 -14.45 24.66 -48.63
CA ASP A 448 -13.79 24.22 -49.88
C ASP A 448 -13.24 22.78 -49.74
N ASP A 449 -13.82 21.83 -50.46
CA ASP A 449 -13.39 20.42 -50.53
C ASP A 449 -11.88 20.26 -50.79
N ASN A 450 -11.26 21.17 -51.54
CA ASN A 450 -9.83 21.11 -51.89
C ASN A 450 -8.94 21.60 -50.73
N GLU A 451 -9.41 22.60 -49.98
CA GLU A 451 -8.76 23.07 -48.75
C GLU A 451 -8.90 21.99 -47.67
N ILE A 452 -10.10 21.46 -47.45
CA ILE A 452 -10.39 20.34 -46.55
C ILE A 452 -9.50 19.13 -46.88
N ALA A 453 -9.41 18.71 -48.15
CA ALA A 453 -8.55 17.61 -48.56
C ALA A 453 -7.06 17.88 -48.29
N THR A 454 -6.61 19.13 -48.45
CA THR A 454 -5.23 19.53 -48.15
C THR A 454 -4.97 19.54 -46.63
N LEU A 455 -5.91 20.07 -45.85
CA LEU A 455 -5.83 20.12 -44.39
C LEU A 455 -5.91 18.73 -43.77
N LYS A 456 -6.68 17.77 -44.31
CA LYS A 456 -6.67 16.37 -43.83
C LYS A 456 -5.29 15.72 -43.96
N VAL A 457 -4.55 16.00 -45.02
CA VAL A 457 -3.16 15.53 -45.18
C VAL A 457 -2.24 16.20 -44.15
N GLN A 458 -2.44 17.49 -43.85
CA GLN A 458 -1.69 18.19 -42.80
C GLN A 458 -2.03 17.65 -41.40
N LEU A 459 -3.31 17.36 -41.10
CA LEU A 459 -3.75 16.80 -39.83
C LEU A 459 -3.13 15.43 -39.59
N LYS A 460 -3.19 14.53 -40.58
CA LYS A 460 -2.51 13.23 -40.52
C LYS A 460 -1.02 13.38 -40.23
N ALA A 461 -0.32 14.28 -40.93
CA ALA A 461 1.10 14.52 -40.71
C ALA A 461 1.41 15.13 -39.32
N ALA A 462 0.53 15.99 -38.80
CA ALA A 462 0.67 16.58 -37.46
C ALA A 462 0.44 15.56 -36.34
N VAL A 463 -0.54 14.66 -36.51
CA VAL A 463 -0.83 13.58 -35.54
C VAL A 463 0.25 12.50 -35.58
N ASP A 464 0.68 12.04 -36.76
CA ASP A 464 1.84 11.14 -36.92
C ASP A 464 3.09 11.73 -36.21
N ALA A 465 3.31 13.04 -36.33
CA ALA A 465 4.42 13.75 -35.68
C ALA A 465 4.26 13.93 -34.16
N GLU A 466 3.05 14.19 -33.66
CA GLU A 466 2.75 14.26 -32.22
C GLU A 466 3.09 12.93 -31.54
N ILE A 467 2.55 11.82 -32.05
CA ILE A 467 2.78 10.46 -31.53
C ILE A 467 4.27 10.11 -31.57
N THR A 468 4.93 10.31 -32.71
CA THR A 468 6.37 10.02 -32.86
C THR A 468 7.22 10.85 -31.91
N SER A 469 6.92 12.15 -31.77
CA SER A 469 7.71 13.05 -30.92
C SER A 469 7.57 12.77 -29.43
N TRP A 470 6.43 12.26 -28.98
CA TRP A 470 6.20 11.89 -27.59
C TRP A 470 6.75 10.50 -27.26
N ALA A 471 6.52 9.50 -28.13
CA ALA A 471 6.99 8.13 -27.92
C ALA A 471 8.52 8.04 -27.84
N GLN A 472 9.25 8.78 -28.69
CA GLN A 472 10.73 8.73 -28.78
C GLN A 472 11.49 9.55 -27.74
N LYS A 473 10.78 10.19 -26.80
CA LYS A 473 11.38 11.15 -25.87
C LYS A 473 11.36 10.70 -24.41
N TRP A 474 10.37 9.91 -24.00
CA TRP A 474 10.14 9.59 -22.60
C TRP A 474 10.18 8.09 -22.37
N ASP A 475 11.01 7.69 -21.41
CA ASP A 475 11.24 6.30 -21.04
C ASP A 475 10.15 5.83 -20.07
N VAL A 476 9.22 5.00 -20.57
CA VAL A 476 8.03 4.55 -19.86
C VAL A 476 7.78 3.09 -20.20
N TYR A 477 7.44 2.26 -19.20
CA TYR A 477 7.21 0.82 -19.44
C TYR A 477 5.89 0.55 -20.18
N GLU A 478 5.01 1.54 -20.27
CA GLU A 478 3.80 1.48 -21.11
C GLU A 478 3.25 2.85 -21.50
N TRP A 479 2.58 2.92 -22.65
CA TRP A 479 1.90 4.11 -23.18
C TRP A 479 0.40 3.87 -23.34
N ASP A 480 -0.41 4.80 -22.82
CA ASP A 480 -1.77 5.03 -23.31
C ASP A 480 -1.65 5.68 -24.71
N VAL A 481 -1.74 4.88 -25.78
CA VAL A 481 -1.60 5.36 -27.17
C VAL A 481 -2.83 6.15 -27.57
N LEU A 482 -4.00 5.69 -27.15
CA LEU A 482 -5.30 6.33 -27.40
C LEU A 482 -6.14 6.34 -26.13
N ASN A 483 -6.70 7.51 -25.80
CA ASN A 483 -7.57 7.71 -24.65
C ASN A 483 -8.98 8.14 -25.07
N GLU A 484 -9.99 7.52 -24.46
CA GLU A 484 -11.41 7.88 -24.49
C GLU A 484 -12.07 7.96 -25.89
N ILE A 485 -11.60 7.17 -26.86
CA ILE A 485 -12.01 7.26 -28.27
C ILE A 485 -13.51 7.05 -28.51
N LEU A 486 -14.25 6.47 -27.56
CA LEU A 486 -15.71 6.34 -27.67
C LEU A 486 -16.45 7.67 -27.44
N SER A 487 -15.84 8.61 -26.72
CA SER A 487 -16.38 9.95 -26.46
C SER A 487 -15.61 11.07 -27.17
N ASN A 488 -14.33 10.84 -27.48
CA ASN A 488 -13.40 11.84 -28.01
C ASN A 488 -12.94 11.43 -29.42
N ASN A 489 -13.78 11.68 -30.43
CA ASN A 489 -13.63 11.09 -31.77
C ASN A 489 -13.53 12.10 -32.94
N ARG A 490 -13.20 13.38 -32.68
CA ARG A 490 -13.11 14.42 -33.73
C ARG A 490 -12.11 14.05 -34.83
N ILE A 491 -10.94 13.50 -34.49
CA ILE A 491 -9.98 13.08 -35.53
C ILE A 491 -10.54 11.90 -36.35
N GLN A 492 -11.16 10.90 -35.73
CA GLN A 492 -11.76 9.76 -36.44
C GLN A 492 -12.91 10.20 -37.36
N ASN A 493 -13.74 11.15 -36.93
CA ASN A 493 -14.80 11.73 -37.76
C ASN A 493 -14.24 12.47 -38.99
N ILE A 494 -13.01 12.98 -38.91
CA ILE A 494 -12.32 13.72 -39.99
C ILE A 494 -11.50 12.80 -40.90
N LEU A 495 -10.73 11.86 -40.35
CA LEU A 495 -9.77 11.04 -41.11
C LEU A 495 -10.18 9.58 -41.32
N GLY A 496 -11.12 9.05 -40.53
CA GLY A 496 -11.48 7.63 -40.49
C GLY A 496 -10.87 6.86 -39.32
N ASP A 497 -11.37 5.64 -39.10
CA ASP A 497 -10.85 4.73 -38.06
C ASP A 497 -9.52 4.06 -38.48
N GLU A 498 -9.24 4.01 -39.80
CA GLU A 498 -8.01 3.42 -40.37
C GLU A 498 -6.71 4.04 -39.87
N GLU A 499 -6.76 5.29 -39.40
CA GLU A 499 -5.62 5.99 -38.83
C GLU A 499 -5.17 5.40 -37.49
N MET A 500 -6.09 4.80 -36.71
CA MET A 500 -5.75 4.25 -35.39
C MET A 500 -4.69 3.14 -35.48
N LEU A 501 -4.78 2.28 -36.51
CA LEU A 501 -3.78 1.23 -36.74
C LEU A 501 -2.39 1.81 -37.07
N ARG A 502 -2.35 2.91 -37.85
CA ARG A 502 -1.11 3.61 -38.19
C ARG A 502 -0.45 4.22 -36.94
N TRP A 503 -1.23 4.72 -36.00
CA TRP A 503 -0.75 5.33 -34.76
C TRP A 503 -0.11 4.30 -33.80
N TYR A 504 -0.69 3.11 -33.65
CA TYR A 504 -0.02 2.02 -32.93
C TYR A 504 1.29 1.61 -33.57
N GLN A 505 1.34 1.50 -34.91
CA GLN A 505 2.57 1.20 -35.64
C GLN A 505 3.63 2.28 -35.45
N LEU A 506 3.24 3.55 -35.28
CA LEU A 506 4.18 4.64 -34.98
C LEU A 506 4.69 4.58 -33.54
N ALA A 507 3.80 4.40 -32.56
CA ALA A 507 4.20 4.26 -31.17
C ALA A 507 5.19 3.09 -30.98
N ASP A 508 4.92 1.95 -31.63
CA ASP A 508 5.79 0.76 -31.57
C ASP A 508 7.12 0.93 -32.32
N GLN A 509 7.16 1.78 -33.36
CA GLN A 509 8.38 2.11 -34.11
C GLN A 509 9.26 3.18 -33.44
N HIS A 510 8.75 3.86 -32.42
CA HIS A 510 9.38 5.06 -31.86
C HIS A 510 9.45 5.14 -30.33
N LYS A 511 8.83 4.24 -29.57
CA LYS A 511 8.99 4.14 -28.11
C LYS A 511 10.47 4.01 -27.70
N VAL A 512 10.82 4.55 -26.53
CA VAL A 512 12.21 4.51 -26.00
C VAL A 512 12.61 3.11 -25.54
N ASP A 513 11.72 2.42 -24.83
CA ASP A 513 11.86 1.02 -24.40
C ASP A 513 11.17 0.10 -25.43
N ASP A 514 11.93 -0.83 -26.02
CA ASP A 514 11.46 -1.81 -27.01
C ASP A 514 10.41 -2.78 -26.41
N ASP A 515 10.46 -3.05 -25.10
CA ASP A 515 9.48 -3.90 -24.40
C ASP A 515 8.24 -3.12 -23.91
N ALA A 516 8.22 -1.78 -24.05
CA ALA A 516 7.14 -0.96 -23.52
C ALA A 516 5.78 -1.27 -24.19
N ARG A 517 4.76 -1.41 -23.33
CA ARG A 517 3.42 -1.87 -23.71
C ARG A 517 2.59 -0.74 -24.32
N LEU A 518 1.79 -1.05 -25.33
CA LEU A 518 0.88 -0.07 -25.95
C LEU A 518 -0.57 -0.39 -25.57
N LEU A 519 -1.29 0.60 -25.03
CA LEU A 519 -2.65 0.45 -24.51
C LEU A 519 -3.66 1.33 -25.24
N LEU A 520 -4.88 0.78 -25.35
CA LEU A 520 -6.11 1.55 -25.51
C LEU A 520 -6.71 1.78 -24.11
N ASN A 521 -6.99 3.04 -23.75
CA ASN A 521 -7.56 3.42 -22.45
C ASN A 521 -8.92 4.12 -22.63
N ASP A 522 -9.94 3.78 -21.83
CA ASP A 522 -11.25 4.45 -21.87
C ASP A 522 -12.01 4.27 -20.53
N PHE A 523 -12.97 5.16 -20.24
CA PHE A 523 -13.77 5.17 -19.02
C PHE A 523 -15.08 4.40 -19.13
N GLN A 524 -15.68 4.08 -17.97
CA GLN A 524 -16.97 3.39 -17.83
C GLN A 524 -17.03 2.00 -18.49
N ILE A 525 -15.89 1.42 -18.89
CA ILE A 525 -15.81 0.08 -19.47
C ILE A 525 -16.07 -0.99 -18.40
N ILE A 526 -15.32 -0.93 -17.30
CA ILE A 526 -15.56 -1.74 -16.09
C ILE A 526 -16.43 -0.98 -15.09
N SER A 527 -16.21 0.33 -14.97
CA SER A 527 -16.72 1.27 -13.95
C SER A 527 -18.05 1.96 -14.29
N GLY A 528 -18.79 1.47 -15.29
CA GLY A 528 -20.01 2.13 -15.78
C GLY A 528 -21.17 1.19 -16.12
N LYS A 529 -22.29 1.38 -15.44
CA LYS A 529 -23.54 0.59 -15.42
C LYS A 529 -24.14 0.01 -16.71
N ASN A 530 -23.64 0.34 -17.89
CA ASN A 530 -24.27 -0.03 -19.17
C ASN A 530 -23.27 -0.68 -20.14
N ASP A 531 -23.46 -1.99 -20.36
CA ASP A 531 -22.65 -2.83 -21.26
C ASP A 531 -22.66 -2.38 -22.74
N ASN A 532 -23.48 -1.40 -23.14
CA ASN A 532 -23.37 -0.79 -24.47
C ASN A 532 -21.98 -0.17 -24.71
N ARG A 533 -21.39 0.53 -23.72
CA ARG A 533 -20.04 1.11 -23.88
C ARG A 533 -18.97 0.01 -23.89
N LEU A 534 -19.14 -1.04 -23.08
CA LEU A 534 -18.31 -2.24 -23.07
C LEU A 534 -18.27 -2.92 -24.45
N GLY A 535 -19.44 -3.11 -25.09
CA GLY A 535 -19.53 -3.66 -26.45
C GLY A 535 -18.91 -2.77 -27.54
N GLN A 536 -19.10 -1.46 -27.44
CA GLN A 536 -18.44 -0.48 -28.33
C GLN A 536 -16.92 -0.51 -28.19
N PHE A 537 -16.40 -0.64 -26.97
CA PHE A 537 -14.95 -0.73 -26.69
C PHE A 537 -14.36 -2.03 -27.24
N LYS A 538 -15.01 -3.17 -27.00
CA LYS A 538 -14.64 -4.46 -27.59
C LYS A 538 -14.60 -4.40 -29.13
N THR A 539 -15.56 -3.70 -29.75
CA THR A 539 -15.55 -3.47 -31.22
C THR A 539 -14.30 -2.70 -31.70
N LYS A 540 -13.78 -1.75 -30.93
CA LYS A 540 -12.53 -1.03 -31.25
C LYS A 540 -11.28 -1.87 -31.00
N LEU A 541 -11.26 -2.73 -29.97
CA LEU A 541 -10.19 -3.72 -29.76
C LEU A 541 -10.17 -4.78 -30.87
N ASP A 542 -11.32 -5.30 -31.28
CA ASP A 542 -11.46 -6.25 -32.40
C ASP A 542 -10.89 -5.65 -33.69
N TYR A 543 -11.14 -4.35 -33.93
CA TYR A 543 -10.57 -3.62 -35.07
C TYR A 543 -9.04 -3.52 -35.00
N LEU A 544 -8.48 -3.08 -33.87
CA LEU A 544 -7.03 -2.93 -33.68
C LEU A 544 -6.29 -4.27 -33.77
N THR A 545 -6.80 -5.30 -33.09
CA THR A 545 -6.19 -6.64 -33.05
C THR A 545 -6.27 -7.33 -34.42
N SER A 546 -7.41 -7.29 -35.11
CA SER A 546 -7.54 -7.85 -36.47
C SER A 546 -6.78 -7.05 -37.54
N GLY A 547 -6.54 -5.75 -37.30
CA GLY A 547 -5.63 -4.93 -38.10
C GLY A 547 -4.13 -5.19 -37.88
N GLY A 548 -3.77 -5.89 -36.79
CA GLY A 548 -2.37 -6.16 -36.44
C GLY A 548 -1.66 -5.02 -35.70
N ALA A 549 -2.38 -4.26 -34.86
CA ALA A 549 -1.76 -3.35 -33.90
C ALA A 549 -1.03 -4.14 -32.79
N ASN A 550 0.19 -3.71 -32.43
CA ASN A 550 0.95 -4.32 -31.33
C ASN A 550 0.45 -3.84 -29.97
N LEU A 551 -0.76 -4.28 -29.58
CA LEU A 551 -1.33 -4.01 -28.26
C LEU A 551 -0.60 -4.84 -27.20
N GLY A 552 -0.06 -4.18 -26.17
CA GLY A 552 0.66 -4.83 -25.06
C GLY A 552 -0.19 -5.03 -23.81
N ALA A 553 -1.26 -4.25 -23.62
CA ALA A 553 -2.26 -4.41 -22.56
C ALA A 553 -3.56 -3.65 -22.91
N ILE A 554 -4.59 -3.80 -22.08
CA ILE A 554 -5.88 -3.09 -22.20
C ILE A 554 -6.09 -2.21 -20.96
N GLY A 555 -6.32 -0.91 -21.15
CA GLY A 555 -6.48 0.08 -20.09
C GLY A 555 -7.94 0.40 -19.80
N PHE A 556 -8.28 0.52 -18.51
CA PHE A 556 -9.61 0.92 -18.05
C PHE A 556 -9.51 2.04 -17.01
N GLN A 557 -10.15 3.18 -17.28
CA GLN A 557 -10.29 4.21 -16.24
C GLN A 557 -11.30 3.71 -15.18
N SER A 558 -10.78 3.10 -14.12
CA SER A 558 -11.52 2.50 -12.99
C SER A 558 -12.17 3.52 -12.05
N ARG A 559 -12.76 4.58 -12.62
CA ARG A 559 -13.38 5.72 -11.95
C ARG A 559 -14.82 5.42 -11.48
N PHE A 560 -14.97 4.65 -10.41
CA PHE A 560 -16.27 4.22 -9.88
C PHE A 560 -17.03 5.36 -9.19
N GLY A 561 -18.32 5.54 -9.51
CA GLY A 561 -19.20 6.47 -8.79
C GLY A 561 -19.92 5.81 -7.61
N TRP A 562 -20.45 6.58 -6.65
CA TRP A 562 -21.23 6.11 -5.47
C TRP A 562 -22.03 4.83 -5.71
N LYS A 563 -23.09 4.92 -6.54
CA LYS A 563 -23.98 3.81 -6.87
C LYS A 563 -23.25 2.83 -7.83
N ARG A 564 -22.05 2.31 -7.52
CA ARG A 564 -21.19 1.45 -8.37
C ARG A 564 -21.77 0.06 -8.64
N GLU A 565 -20.99 -0.74 -9.36
CA GLU A 565 -21.16 -2.18 -9.56
C GLU A 565 -20.65 -2.99 -8.33
N ASP A 566 -21.28 -4.13 -8.08
CA ASP A 566 -20.89 -5.09 -7.04
C ASP A 566 -19.61 -5.87 -7.43
N PRO A 567 -18.87 -6.45 -6.48
CA PRO A 567 -17.61 -7.16 -6.76
C PRO A 567 -17.71 -8.24 -7.84
N GLU A 568 -18.83 -8.98 -7.90
CA GLU A 568 -19.07 -10.02 -8.90
C GLU A 568 -19.29 -9.45 -10.31
N GLU A 569 -19.93 -8.30 -10.42
CA GLU A 569 -20.19 -7.63 -11.71
C GLU A 569 -18.92 -6.98 -12.26
N ILE A 570 -18.11 -6.37 -11.39
CA ILE A 570 -16.75 -5.91 -11.73
C ILE A 570 -15.91 -7.09 -12.24
N LEU A 571 -15.97 -8.24 -11.54
CA LEU A 571 -15.28 -9.46 -11.96
C LEU A 571 -15.81 -9.98 -13.31
N ARG A 572 -17.13 -10.02 -13.54
CA ARG A 572 -17.72 -10.43 -14.84
C ARG A 572 -17.17 -9.56 -15.98
N ARG A 573 -17.14 -8.25 -15.79
CA ARG A 573 -16.70 -7.25 -16.78
C ARG A 573 -15.20 -7.37 -17.09
N LEU A 574 -14.36 -7.72 -16.12
CA LEU A 574 -12.95 -8.05 -16.38
C LEU A 574 -12.83 -9.36 -17.20
N ASN A 575 -13.64 -10.38 -16.87
CA ASN A 575 -13.62 -11.67 -17.58
C ASN A 575 -14.04 -11.56 -19.06
N GLU A 576 -14.84 -10.56 -19.45
CA GLU A 576 -15.21 -10.27 -20.85
C GLU A 576 -14.00 -10.01 -21.77
N PHE A 577 -12.83 -9.69 -21.20
CA PHE A 577 -11.60 -9.43 -21.95
C PHE A 577 -10.60 -10.60 -21.98
N ASN A 578 -10.85 -11.69 -21.26
CA ASN A 578 -9.96 -12.87 -21.25
C ASN A 578 -9.75 -13.50 -22.65
N SER A 579 -10.65 -13.22 -23.59
CA SER A 579 -10.55 -13.69 -24.99
C SER A 579 -9.48 -12.99 -25.84
N TYR A 580 -8.96 -11.84 -25.40
CA TYR A 580 -7.87 -11.12 -26.09
C TYR A 580 -6.47 -11.61 -25.70
N ASP A 581 -6.36 -12.45 -24.67
CA ASP A 581 -5.11 -12.96 -24.06
C ASP A 581 -4.13 -11.87 -23.51
N LEU A 582 -4.43 -10.59 -23.70
CA LEU A 582 -3.65 -9.45 -23.19
C LEU A 582 -3.78 -9.26 -21.66
N PRO A 583 -2.78 -8.65 -21.01
CA PRO A 583 -2.92 -8.08 -19.67
C PRO A 583 -3.93 -6.93 -19.61
N LEU A 584 -4.47 -6.68 -18.42
CA LEU A 584 -5.47 -5.67 -18.12
C LEU A 584 -4.94 -4.71 -17.04
N VAL A 585 -5.20 -3.42 -17.19
CA VAL A 585 -4.75 -2.39 -16.23
C VAL A 585 -5.92 -1.50 -15.82
N GLY A 586 -6.18 -1.39 -14.52
CA GLY A 586 -6.98 -0.30 -13.97
C GLY A 586 -6.13 0.96 -13.90
N THR A 587 -6.26 1.84 -14.88
CA THR A 587 -5.34 2.96 -15.12
C THR A 587 -5.63 4.19 -14.26
N GLU A 588 -6.90 4.38 -13.87
CA GLU A 588 -7.39 5.59 -13.20
C GLU A 588 -8.46 5.23 -12.15
N PHE A 589 -8.04 4.65 -11.04
CA PHE A 589 -8.90 4.29 -9.92
C PHE A 589 -9.22 5.50 -9.04
N GLU A 590 -10.50 5.88 -8.99
CA GLU A 590 -11.08 6.75 -7.96
C GLU A 590 -12.43 6.16 -7.52
N VAL A 591 -12.80 6.38 -6.26
CA VAL A 591 -14.20 6.22 -5.81
C VAL A 591 -14.76 7.61 -5.61
N LYS A 592 -15.68 8.03 -6.48
CA LYS A 592 -16.10 9.42 -6.59
C LYS A 592 -17.57 9.68 -6.30
N SER A 593 -17.78 10.87 -5.77
CA SER A 593 -19.03 11.60 -5.86
C SER A 593 -19.35 11.95 -7.32
N LYS A 594 -20.65 11.99 -7.65
CA LYS A 594 -21.17 12.83 -8.75
C LYS A 594 -21.19 14.29 -8.23
N ASP A 595 -21.59 15.26 -9.03
CA ASP A 595 -21.68 16.64 -8.55
C ASP A 595 -23.07 16.96 -7.97
N GLY A 596 -23.13 17.40 -6.71
CA GLY A 596 -24.27 18.16 -6.14
C GLY A 596 -25.42 17.41 -5.42
N VAL A 597 -25.31 16.13 -5.06
CA VAL A 597 -26.33 15.36 -4.29
C VAL A 597 -25.60 14.53 -3.22
N PHE A 598 -26.08 14.36 -1.98
CA PHE A 598 -25.27 13.72 -0.92
C PHE A 598 -24.67 12.34 -1.31
N TYR A 599 -23.45 12.07 -0.85
CA TYR A 599 -22.60 10.94 -1.25
C TYR A 599 -22.03 10.23 -0.01
N PRO A 600 -21.64 8.95 -0.15
CA PRO A 600 -21.08 8.18 0.94
C PRO A 600 -19.94 8.93 1.59
N ASP A 601 -19.90 8.79 2.90
CA ASP A 601 -18.76 9.05 3.75
C ASP A 601 -17.43 8.41 3.27
N GLU A 602 -16.45 8.52 4.16
CA GLU A 602 -15.12 7.96 3.99
C GLU A 602 -15.08 6.44 4.27
N LEU A 603 -16.10 5.86 4.92
CA LEU A 603 -16.17 4.45 5.32
C LEU A 603 -16.65 3.54 4.19
N VAL A 604 -17.77 3.86 3.54
CA VAL A 604 -18.26 3.09 2.39
C VAL A 604 -17.32 3.27 1.18
N ARG A 605 -16.61 4.41 1.12
CA ARG A 605 -15.50 4.66 0.19
C ARG A 605 -14.27 3.79 0.46
N ALA A 606 -13.90 3.62 1.73
CA ALA A 606 -12.84 2.69 2.12
C ALA A 606 -13.22 1.24 1.81
N ARG A 607 -14.47 0.81 2.11
CA ARG A 607 -14.99 -0.51 1.72
C ARG A 607 -14.97 -0.73 0.21
N ALA A 608 -15.43 0.26 -0.58
CA ALA A 608 -15.35 0.22 -2.04
C ALA A 608 -13.91 0.09 -2.56
N THR A 609 -12.94 0.71 -1.87
CA THR A 609 -11.52 0.58 -2.18
C THR A 609 -11.03 -0.85 -1.90
N ALA A 610 -11.37 -1.43 -0.75
CA ALA A 610 -11.00 -2.80 -0.41
C ALA A 610 -11.57 -3.83 -1.41
N GLU A 611 -12.85 -3.68 -1.77
CA GLU A 611 -13.54 -4.53 -2.74
C GLU A 611 -12.89 -4.47 -4.13
N VAL A 612 -12.68 -3.26 -4.68
CA VAL A 612 -12.08 -3.09 -6.01
C VAL A 612 -10.65 -3.61 -6.06
N MET A 613 -9.81 -3.26 -5.07
CA MET A 613 -8.43 -3.76 -4.99
C MET A 613 -8.38 -5.29 -4.93
N THR A 614 -9.25 -5.91 -4.12
CA THR A 614 -9.31 -7.37 -3.97
C THR A 614 -9.77 -8.05 -5.25
N VAL A 615 -10.79 -7.52 -5.94
CA VAL A 615 -11.27 -8.07 -7.22
C VAL A 615 -10.18 -7.97 -8.30
N TYR A 616 -9.56 -6.80 -8.49
CA TYR A 616 -8.52 -6.60 -9.49
C TYR A 616 -7.28 -7.47 -9.20
N PHE A 617 -6.80 -7.49 -7.96
CA PHE A 617 -5.67 -8.35 -7.56
C PHE A 617 -5.98 -9.84 -7.74
N SER A 618 -7.22 -10.28 -7.52
CA SER A 618 -7.62 -11.67 -7.74
C SER A 618 -7.66 -12.11 -9.22
N HIS A 619 -7.80 -11.18 -10.17
CA HIS A 619 -8.03 -11.52 -11.57
C HIS A 619 -6.73 -12.00 -12.26
N PRO A 620 -6.73 -13.15 -12.98
CA PRO A 620 -5.51 -13.75 -13.52
C PRO A 620 -4.82 -12.94 -14.64
N LYS A 621 -5.55 -11.99 -15.26
CA LYS A 621 -5.05 -11.14 -16.35
C LYS A 621 -4.86 -9.67 -15.97
N VAL A 622 -5.28 -9.22 -14.79
CA VAL A 622 -4.97 -7.83 -14.37
C VAL A 622 -3.53 -7.80 -13.84
N ASP A 623 -2.73 -6.81 -14.18
CA ASP A 623 -1.40 -6.62 -13.58
C ASP A 623 -1.11 -5.18 -13.08
N GLY A 624 -2.11 -4.30 -13.12
CA GLY A 624 -2.01 -3.00 -12.49
C GLY A 624 -3.35 -2.44 -12.00
N LEU A 625 -3.29 -1.70 -10.89
CA LEU A 625 -4.35 -0.80 -10.44
C LEU A 625 -3.69 0.50 -9.95
N PHE A 626 -4.06 1.62 -10.54
CA PHE A 626 -3.41 2.92 -10.35
C PHE A 626 -4.38 3.93 -9.73
N ALA A 627 -4.11 4.37 -8.50
CA ALA A 627 -4.94 5.36 -7.81
C ALA A 627 -4.81 6.73 -8.49
N TRP A 628 -5.92 7.34 -8.88
CA TRP A 628 -5.95 8.63 -9.57
C TRP A 628 -5.89 9.80 -8.58
N ASP A 629 -4.99 10.76 -8.82
CA ASP A 629 -4.77 11.98 -8.02
C ASP A 629 -4.77 11.73 -6.50
N TYR A 630 -3.80 10.93 -6.04
CA TYR A 630 -3.79 10.34 -4.69
C TYR A 630 -3.75 11.35 -3.52
N ALA A 631 -3.36 12.61 -3.75
CA ALA A 631 -3.15 13.64 -2.73
C ALA A 631 -3.88 14.95 -3.07
N LEU A 632 -5.21 14.92 -2.96
CA LEU A 632 -6.12 16.06 -3.17
C LEU A 632 -6.94 16.38 -1.91
N ASP A 633 -7.32 17.65 -1.76
CA ASP A 633 -8.36 18.10 -0.81
C ASP A 633 -9.79 17.82 -1.31
N SER A 634 -9.97 16.65 -1.93
CA SER A 634 -11.25 16.12 -2.36
C SER A 634 -11.60 14.86 -1.59
N GLU A 635 -12.86 14.46 -1.66
CA GLU A 635 -13.35 13.18 -1.18
C GLU A 635 -12.83 11.97 -1.99
N ARG A 636 -11.97 12.19 -2.99
CA ARG A 636 -11.51 11.13 -3.93
C ARG A 636 -10.08 10.68 -3.67
N GLY A 637 -9.22 11.60 -3.22
CA GLY A 637 -7.81 11.30 -2.91
C GLY A 637 -7.64 10.32 -1.75
N LEU A 638 -6.51 9.61 -1.73
CA LEU A 638 -6.14 8.68 -0.64
C LEU A 638 -5.56 9.41 0.58
N LEU A 639 -4.96 10.58 0.38
CA LEU A 639 -4.43 11.46 1.41
C LEU A 639 -5.28 12.74 1.53
N ASP A 640 -5.26 13.37 2.70
CA ASP A 640 -5.71 14.75 2.89
C ASP A 640 -4.60 15.77 2.54
N ASN A 641 -4.95 17.06 2.60
CA ASN A 641 -4.02 18.16 2.31
C ASN A 641 -2.79 18.24 3.23
N THR A 642 -2.76 17.52 4.36
CA THR A 642 -1.59 17.41 5.25
C THR A 642 -0.68 16.23 4.88
N GLY A 643 -1.09 15.38 3.93
CA GLY A 643 -0.42 14.13 3.62
C GLY A 643 -0.69 13.04 4.66
N ARG A 644 -1.73 13.17 5.50
CA ARG A 644 -2.25 12.07 6.32
C ARG A 644 -3.17 11.22 5.45
N PRO A 645 -3.11 9.88 5.52
CA PRO A 645 -4.08 9.03 4.84
C PRO A 645 -5.49 9.22 5.40
N LYS A 646 -6.46 9.29 4.48
CA LYS A 646 -7.88 9.06 4.76
C LYS A 646 -8.12 7.55 4.88
N LEU A 647 -9.34 7.09 5.18
CA LEU A 647 -9.58 5.67 5.45
C LEU A 647 -9.45 4.81 4.19
N ASN A 648 -9.82 5.33 3.02
CA ASN A 648 -9.53 4.74 1.72
C ASN A 648 -8.02 4.57 1.48
N GLY A 649 -7.20 5.53 1.92
CA GLY A 649 -5.74 5.49 1.88
C GLY A 649 -5.16 4.51 2.90
N LEU A 650 -5.76 4.37 4.09
CA LEU A 650 -5.39 3.34 5.05
C LEU A 650 -5.70 1.93 4.52
N VAL A 651 -6.85 1.73 3.87
CA VAL A 651 -7.19 0.47 3.17
C VAL A 651 -6.22 0.20 2.04
N TRP A 652 -5.93 1.19 1.19
CA TRP A 652 -4.96 1.04 0.09
C TRP A 652 -3.57 0.68 0.61
N TYR A 653 -3.10 1.40 1.64
CA TYR A 653 -1.82 1.13 2.28
C TYR A 653 -1.77 -0.29 2.86
N TYR A 654 -2.80 -0.67 3.62
CA TYR A 654 -2.86 -1.96 4.28
C TYR A 654 -2.88 -3.12 3.25
N LEU A 655 -3.74 -3.06 2.22
CA LEU A 655 -3.78 -4.10 1.20
C LEU A 655 -2.48 -4.15 0.39
N ASN A 656 -1.93 -3.01 -0.05
CA ASN A 656 -0.67 -2.97 -0.79
C ASN A 656 0.52 -3.47 0.03
N ARG A 657 0.74 -2.91 1.23
CA ARG A 657 2.01 -2.97 1.97
C ARG A 657 2.01 -3.92 3.16
N ILE A 658 0.87 -4.51 3.52
CA ILE A 658 0.72 -5.37 4.70
C ILE A 658 0.03 -6.70 4.37
N GLU A 659 -1.05 -6.71 3.59
CA GLU A 659 -1.77 -7.95 3.27
C GLU A 659 -1.22 -8.64 2.01
N PHE A 660 -1.12 -7.94 0.87
CA PHE A 660 -0.62 -8.51 -0.39
C PHE A 660 0.92 -8.51 -0.49
N VAL A 661 1.59 -8.72 0.66
CA VAL A 661 3.05 -8.81 0.82
C VAL A 661 3.37 -10.07 1.61
N SER A 662 4.42 -10.80 1.22
CA SER A 662 4.89 -11.97 1.97
C SER A 662 6.24 -11.73 2.64
N ARG A 663 6.37 -12.29 3.84
CA ARG A 663 7.61 -12.36 4.62
C ARG A 663 7.61 -13.69 5.36
N SER A 664 8.76 -14.35 5.45
CA SER A 664 8.95 -15.46 6.39
C SER A 664 10.28 -15.33 7.13
N ASN A 665 10.33 -15.86 8.34
CA ASN A 665 11.57 -16.25 8.99
C ASN A 665 11.51 -17.76 9.24
N GLN A 666 12.53 -18.50 8.82
CA GLN A 666 12.59 -19.96 8.88
C GLN A 666 14.01 -20.40 9.20
N THR A 667 14.18 -21.59 9.80
CA THR A 667 15.49 -22.22 9.96
C THR A 667 15.68 -23.24 8.84
N SER A 668 16.87 -23.32 8.23
CA SER A 668 17.14 -24.32 7.19
C SER A 668 17.06 -25.75 7.76
N GLY A 669 16.20 -26.55 7.14
CA GLY A 669 15.99 -27.96 7.47
C GLY A 669 17.03 -28.87 6.82
N SER A 670 16.73 -30.16 6.77
CA SER A 670 17.72 -31.12 6.28
C SER A 670 18.06 -30.93 4.80
N GLY A 671 19.34 -31.08 4.45
CA GLY A 671 19.87 -30.70 3.14
C GLY A 671 19.95 -29.19 2.91
N GLY A 672 19.80 -28.38 3.97
CA GLY A 672 19.83 -26.91 3.91
C GLY A 672 18.56 -26.29 3.32
N LEU A 673 17.46 -27.06 3.25
CA LEU A 673 16.22 -26.64 2.59
C LEU A 673 15.37 -25.68 3.45
N VAL A 674 14.93 -24.58 2.83
CA VAL A 674 13.80 -23.74 3.25
C VAL A 674 12.81 -23.65 2.09
N THR A 675 11.53 -23.93 2.32
CA THR A 675 10.47 -23.68 1.32
C THR A 675 9.77 -22.38 1.67
N HIS A 676 9.79 -21.39 0.78
CA HIS A 676 8.99 -20.17 0.94
C HIS A 676 7.71 -20.25 0.11
N ARG A 677 6.59 -19.84 0.70
CA ARG A 677 5.29 -19.68 0.04
C ARG A 677 4.83 -18.24 0.20
N GLY A 678 4.56 -17.56 -0.91
CA GLY A 678 4.26 -16.13 -0.92
C GLY A 678 3.82 -15.62 -2.28
N TYR A 679 3.51 -14.31 -2.38
CA TYR A 679 3.11 -13.69 -3.65
C TYR A 679 4.30 -13.53 -4.61
N LYS A 680 4.03 -13.60 -5.91
CA LYS A 680 5.06 -13.53 -6.96
C LYS A 680 5.78 -12.17 -6.97
N GLY A 681 7.10 -12.21 -7.00
CA GLY A 681 7.95 -11.03 -6.85
C GLY A 681 9.38 -11.33 -6.42
N ASP A 682 10.17 -10.28 -6.25
CA ASP A 682 11.56 -10.36 -5.80
C ASP A 682 11.65 -10.23 -4.28
N TYR A 683 12.49 -11.06 -3.65
CA TYR A 683 12.68 -11.12 -2.22
C TYR A 683 14.14 -10.90 -1.85
N GLU A 684 14.41 -10.02 -0.88
CA GLU A 684 15.66 -10.04 -0.12
C GLU A 684 15.68 -11.32 0.72
N LEU A 685 16.74 -12.12 0.57
CA LEU A 685 17.14 -13.13 1.54
C LEU A 685 18.19 -12.52 2.45
N VAL A 686 17.98 -12.64 3.76
CA VAL A 686 19.01 -12.49 4.78
C VAL A 686 19.21 -13.87 5.39
N ILE A 687 20.40 -14.43 5.23
CA ILE A 687 20.79 -15.76 5.72
C ILE A 687 21.84 -15.57 6.80
N ARG A 688 21.68 -16.20 7.97
CA ARG A 688 22.63 -16.10 9.09
C ARG A 688 23.08 -17.45 9.60
N VAL A 689 24.37 -17.55 9.89
CA VAL A 689 25.02 -18.76 10.38
C VAL A 689 25.97 -18.38 11.52
N GLY A 690 25.52 -18.54 12.76
CA GLY A 690 26.24 -18.00 13.92
C GLY A 690 26.24 -16.48 13.92
N ASP A 691 27.43 -15.88 13.82
CA ASP A 691 27.64 -14.43 13.73
C ASP A 691 27.73 -13.91 12.26
N GLU A 692 27.83 -14.80 11.26
CA GLU A 692 27.92 -14.43 9.85
C GLU A 692 26.54 -14.14 9.23
N GLU A 693 26.44 -13.08 8.41
CA GLU A 693 25.23 -12.71 7.66
C GLU A 693 25.53 -12.56 6.16
N HIS A 694 24.85 -13.34 5.32
CA HIS A 694 24.86 -13.20 3.86
C HIS A 694 23.53 -12.63 3.36
N ARG A 695 23.58 -11.82 2.30
CA ARG A 695 22.40 -11.25 1.65
C ARG A 695 22.37 -11.55 0.16
N SER A 696 21.21 -11.97 -0.32
CA SER A 696 20.95 -12.33 -1.71
C SER A 696 19.55 -11.90 -2.14
N VAL A 697 19.20 -12.08 -3.41
CA VAL A 697 17.87 -11.81 -3.97
C VAL A 697 17.36 -13.04 -4.69
N VAL A 698 16.08 -13.40 -4.48
CA VAL A 698 15.42 -14.46 -5.24
C VAL A 698 14.07 -14.00 -5.80
N THR A 699 13.87 -14.24 -7.10
CA THR A 699 12.57 -14.04 -7.77
C THR A 699 11.67 -15.26 -7.54
N LEU A 700 10.53 -15.05 -6.88
CA LEU A 700 9.44 -16.01 -6.78
C LEU A 700 8.52 -15.84 -8.00
N ASN A 701 8.79 -16.60 -9.06
CA ASN A 701 7.98 -16.62 -10.29
C ASN A 701 7.49 -18.03 -10.67
N SER A 702 8.05 -19.07 -10.05
CA SER A 702 7.84 -20.48 -10.39
C SER A 702 8.32 -21.38 -9.24
N GLU A 703 7.86 -22.64 -9.24
CA GLU A 703 8.24 -23.68 -8.26
C GLU A 703 9.66 -24.25 -8.45
N ALA A 704 10.44 -23.67 -9.38
CA ALA A 704 11.82 -24.10 -9.64
C ALA A 704 12.72 -23.80 -8.44
N ALA A 705 13.39 -24.83 -7.92
CA ALA A 705 14.33 -24.70 -6.81
C ALA A 705 15.49 -23.75 -7.14
N VAL A 706 16.02 -23.07 -6.13
CA VAL A 706 17.25 -22.28 -6.21
C VAL A 706 18.22 -22.73 -5.11
N GLU A 707 19.49 -22.88 -5.46
CA GLU A 707 20.59 -23.02 -4.49
C GLU A 707 21.20 -21.64 -4.23
N ILE A 708 21.49 -21.32 -2.97
CA ILE A 708 22.18 -20.10 -2.55
C ILE A 708 23.53 -20.50 -1.93
N MET A 709 24.60 -20.24 -2.67
CA MET A 709 25.98 -20.41 -2.20
C MET A 709 26.34 -19.25 -1.26
N LEU A 710 26.74 -19.56 -0.03
CA LEU A 710 27.32 -18.60 0.90
C LEU A 710 28.79 -18.32 0.50
N PRO A 711 29.30 -17.10 0.69
CA PRO A 711 30.69 -16.75 0.37
C PRO A 711 31.70 -17.22 1.44
N PHE A 712 31.30 -18.14 2.32
CA PHE A 712 32.12 -18.67 3.41
C PHE A 712 31.81 -20.15 3.65
N GLN A 713 32.75 -20.84 4.29
CA GLN A 713 32.59 -22.22 4.73
C GLN A 713 31.84 -22.29 6.05
N VAL A 714 31.07 -23.35 6.28
CA VAL A 714 30.42 -23.62 7.57
C VAL A 714 31.09 -24.84 8.20
N ALA A 715 31.71 -24.66 9.36
CA ALA A 715 32.52 -25.70 10.00
C ALA A 715 31.67 -26.93 10.36
N GLU A 716 32.09 -28.12 9.90
CA GLU A 716 31.37 -29.36 10.17
C GLU A 716 31.59 -29.79 11.63
N SER A 717 30.49 -30.12 12.33
CA SER A 717 30.55 -30.57 13.73
C SER A 717 30.39 -32.09 13.82
N VAL A 718 31.42 -32.80 14.28
CA VAL A 718 31.43 -34.26 14.40
C VAL A 718 31.23 -34.67 15.85
N THR A 719 30.30 -35.61 16.09
CA THR A 719 30.09 -36.22 17.41
C THR A 719 30.78 -37.58 17.50
N LEU A 720 31.71 -37.72 18.44
CA LEU A 720 32.46 -38.93 18.73
C LEU A 720 31.93 -39.61 19.99
N GLY A 721 31.58 -40.89 19.92
CA GLY A 721 31.31 -41.70 21.12
C GLY A 721 32.60 -42.08 21.86
N ASN A 722 32.56 -42.23 23.18
CA ASN A 722 33.74 -42.63 23.94
C ASN A 722 34.21 -44.04 23.54
N VAL A 723 35.51 -44.18 23.24
CA VAL A 723 36.11 -45.48 22.88
C VAL A 723 36.41 -46.33 24.11
N GLY A 724 36.52 -45.71 25.28
CA GLY A 724 36.34 -46.42 26.54
C GLY A 724 35.97 -45.56 27.75
N ASP A 725 35.40 -46.19 28.78
CA ASP A 725 35.14 -45.59 30.09
C ASP A 725 35.36 -46.57 31.26
N ALA A 726 35.81 -46.04 32.41
CA ALA A 726 36.10 -46.83 33.61
C ALA A 726 36.11 -45.95 34.87
N PHE A 727 36.12 -46.55 36.06
CA PHE A 727 36.34 -45.82 37.31
C PHE A 727 37.15 -46.61 38.34
N ALA A 728 38.18 -45.98 38.90
CA ALA A 728 39.03 -46.59 39.92
C ALA A 728 38.49 -46.31 41.33
N MET A 729 38.64 -47.26 42.25
CA MET A 729 38.14 -47.17 43.64
C MET A 729 39.25 -47.36 44.68
N SER A 730 39.46 -46.38 45.57
CA SER A 730 40.63 -46.40 46.49
C SER A 730 40.57 -47.46 47.61
N ASN A 731 39.41 -48.11 47.81
CA ASN A 731 39.24 -49.24 48.74
C ASN A 731 39.34 -50.63 48.08
N GLN A 732 39.33 -50.70 46.74
CA GLN A 732 39.43 -51.94 45.97
C GLN A 732 40.53 -51.77 44.90
N PRO A 733 41.79 -51.55 45.31
CA PRO A 733 42.75 -50.86 44.47
C PRO A 733 43.21 -51.64 43.23
N ASP A 734 43.03 -52.96 43.24
CA ASP A 734 43.40 -53.86 42.14
C ASP A 734 42.16 -54.35 41.35
N GLN A 735 40.99 -53.76 41.55
CA GLN A 735 39.76 -54.10 40.83
C GLN A 735 39.56 -53.17 39.61
N SER A 736 39.24 -53.79 38.47
CA SER A 736 38.81 -53.10 37.24
C SER A 736 37.29 -53.02 37.13
N THR A 737 36.79 -51.98 36.45
CA THR A 737 35.35 -51.68 36.32
C THR A 737 34.88 -51.37 34.90
N GLY A 738 35.73 -51.26 33.88
CA GLY A 738 35.34 -50.85 32.51
C GLY A 738 34.48 -51.85 31.72
N GLY A 739 33.85 -52.81 32.40
CA GLY A 739 32.78 -53.65 31.87
C GLY A 739 31.47 -53.48 32.62
N TRP A 740 31.29 -52.36 33.35
CA TRP A 740 30.14 -52.07 34.20
C TRP A 740 29.22 -51.06 33.52
N MET A 741 27.90 -51.30 33.53
CA MET A 741 26.86 -50.46 32.90
C MET A 741 26.64 -49.07 33.57
N LYS A 742 27.65 -48.56 34.29
CA LYS A 742 27.71 -47.27 34.97
C LYS A 742 29.16 -46.95 35.36
N MET A 743 29.52 -45.67 35.26
CA MET A 743 30.64 -45.11 36.00
C MET A 743 30.19 -44.59 37.37
N GLU A 744 31.09 -44.52 38.34
CA GLU A 744 30.82 -43.89 39.64
C GLU A 744 31.98 -42.99 40.07
N SER A 745 31.66 -41.75 40.48
CA SER A 745 32.63 -40.71 40.83
C SER A 745 32.37 -40.15 42.24
N ARG A 746 33.45 -39.86 42.99
CA ARG A 746 33.43 -39.26 44.34
C ARG A 746 34.82 -38.76 44.78
N ASP A 747 34.97 -37.51 45.22
CA ASP A 747 36.12 -37.12 46.05
C ASP A 747 35.82 -37.38 47.54
N ASP A 748 36.74 -37.99 48.28
CA ASP A 748 36.51 -38.36 49.69
C ASP A 748 37.67 -37.90 50.58
N PRO A 749 37.77 -36.59 50.87
CA PRO A 749 38.79 -36.04 51.77
C PRO A 749 38.49 -36.30 53.25
N HIS A 750 37.43 -37.06 53.59
CA HIS A 750 36.89 -37.18 54.94
C HIS A 750 36.88 -38.61 55.51
N GLY A 751 37.08 -39.63 54.68
CA GLY A 751 37.71 -40.88 55.11
C GLY A 751 37.01 -42.20 54.79
N ASN A 752 36.14 -42.29 53.78
CA ASN A 752 35.76 -43.60 53.24
C ASN A 752 36.74 -44.02 52.12
N PHE A 753 36.50 -43.58 50.88
CA PHE A 753 37.33 -43.89 49.71
C PHE A 753 36.92 -43.08 48.47
N SER A 754 37.88 -42.52 47.76
CA SER A 754 37.64 -41.79 46.52
C SER A 754 37.28 -42.74 45.37
N LYS A 755 36.55 -42.20 44.38
CA LYS A 755 36.31 -42.84 43.08
C LYS A 755 36.62 -41.85 41.97
N ASP A 756 37.53 -42.24 41.08
CA ASP A 756 37.95 -41.44 39.93
C ASP A 756 37.41 -42.09 38.65
N SER A 757 36.52 -41.40 37.95
CA SER A 757 36.02 -41.82 36.63
C SER A 757 36.93 -41.30 35.52
N TYR A 758 37.07 -42.08 34.44
CA TYR A 758 37.88 -41.78 33.26
C TYR A 758 37.05 -42.09 32.01
N VAL A 759 37.09 -41.19 31.03
CA VAL A 759 36.58 -41.40 29.68
C VAL A 759 37.68 -41.10 28.66
N LYS A 760 37.62 -41.72 27.48
CA LYS A 760 38.51 -41.35 26.36
C LYS A 760 37.85 -41.50 25.00
N PHE A 761 38.29 -40.69 24.05
CA PHE A 761 37.77 -40.57 22.69
C PHE A 761 38.92 -40.66 21.70
N ASP A 762 38.72 -41.39 20.61
CA ASP A 762 39.67 -41.41 19.50
C ASP A 762 39.27 -40.34 18.50
N LEU A 763 40.14 -39.35 18.26
CA LEU A 763 39.91 -38.30 17.28
C LEU A 763 40.06 -38.82 15.83
N ASN A 764 40.50 -40.06 15.61
CA ASN A 764 40.62 -40.70 14.30
C ASN A 764 41.47 -39.92 13.28
N GLY A 765 42.40 -39.08 13.74
CA GLY A 765 43.26 -38.23 12.90
C GLY A 765 42.62 -36.93 12.40
N ARG A 766 41.47 -36.54 12.97
CA ARG A 766 40.74 -35.31 12.64
C ARG A 766 41.47 -34.04 13.10
N VAL A 767 41.43 -33.00 12.28
CA VAL A 767 42.00 -31.66 12.57
C VAL A 767 40.89 -30.76 13.10
N LEU A 768 41.21 -29.92 14.09
CA LEU A 768 40.24 -29.23 14.93
C LEU A 768 40.26 -27.72 14.69
N ALA A 769 39.09 -27.08 14.71
CA ALA A 769 38.93 -25.64 14.60
C ALA A 769 39.28 -24.94 15.93
N GLY A 770 40.56 -25.03 16.32
CA GLY A 770 41.09 -24.55 17.60
C GLY A 770 41.17 -25.63 18.68
N ASP A 771 41.49 -25.18 19.90
CA ASP A 771 41.84 -26.07 21.03
C ASP A 771 40.62 -26.51 21.88
N THR A 772 39.37 -26.30 21.45
CA THR A 772 38.16 -26.58 22.27
C THR A 772 37.19 -27.58 21.64
N ALA A 773 36.43 -28.25 22.51
CA ALA A 773 35.40 -29.23 22.15
C ALA A 773 34.29 -29.25 23.21
N THR A 774 33.11 -29.75 22.88
CA THR A 774 31.99 -29.89 23.83
C THR A 774 31.86 -31.34 24.29
N LEU A 775 32.22 -31.59 25.55
CA LEU A 775 32.02 -32.89 26.20
C LEU A 775 30.59 -32.99 26.72
N ARG A 776 29.92 -34.10 26.41
CA ARG A 776 28.51 -34.35 26.69
C ARG A 776 28.36 -35.59 27.55
N LEU A 777 27.76 -35.41 28.74
CA LEU A 777 27.77 -36.39 29.83
C LEU A 777 26.34 -36.69 30.28
N TYR A 778 26.01 -37.97 30.41
CA TYR A 778 24.77 -38.43 31.03
C TYR A 778 24.98 -38.75 32.51
N SER A 779 24.03 -38.38 33.37
CA SER A 779 24.06 -38.72 34.80
C SER A 779 22.75 -39.36 35.28
N LYS A 780 22.86 -40.48 36.00
CA LYS A 780 21.73 -41.23 36.59
C LYS A 780 21.34 -40.65 37.96
N THR A 781 22.23 -39.88 38.59
CA THR A 781 21.99 -39.06 39.78
C THR A 781 22.09 -37.58 39.44
N GLU A 782 21.49 -36.71 40.26
CA GLU A 782 21.80 -35.28 40.19
C GLU A 782 23.25 -35.03 40.62
N VAL A 783 23.92 -34.08 39.99
CA VAL A 783 25.25 -33.61 40.39
C VAL A 783 25.39 -32.11 40.16
N THR A 784 25.91 -31.42 41.18
CA THR A 784 26.34 -30.02 41.10
C THR A 784 27.86 -29.97 41.10
N GLY A 785 28.46 -29.21 40.19
CA GLY A 785 29.90 -28.95 40.17
C GLY A 785 30.78 -30.16 39.82
N LEU A 786 30.33 -31.06 38.94
CA LEU A 786 31.17 -32.15 38.41
C LEU A 786 32.36 -31.54 37.67
N LYS A 787 33.59 -31.82 38.11
CA LYS A 787 34.84 -31.27 37.57
C LYS A 787 35.41 -32.21 36.52
N ILE A 788 35.79 -31.63 35.39
CA ILE A 788 36.42 -32.32 34.26
C ILE A 788 37.90 -31.92 34.22
N TYR A 789 38.79 -32.89 34.25
CA TYR A 789 40.24 -32.70 34.25
C TYR A 789 40.88 -33.30 32.99
N SER A 790 41.95 -32.69 32.51
CA SER A 790 42.81 -33.27 31.47
C SER A 790 43.48 -34.54 31.98
N VAL A 791 43.55 -35.60 31.17
CA VAL A 791 44.35 -36.79 31.47
C VAL A 791 45.37 -36.98 30.35
N SER A 792 46.65 -36.71 30.65
CA SER A 792 47.76 -36.75 29.68
C SER A 792 48.24 -38.14 29.32
N ASP A 793 47.87 -39.16 30.09
CA ASP A 793 48.12 -40.57 29.76
C ASP A 793 46.80 -41.19 29.29
N ALA A 794 46.58 -41.24 27.98
CA ALA A 794 45.44 -41.90 27.35
C ALA A 794 45.67 -43.40 27.08
N THR A 795 46.82 -43.95 27.49
CA THR A 795 47.23 -45.34 27.18
C THR A 795 46.57 -46.39 28.07
N TRP A 796 45.86 -45.97 29.13
CA TRP A 796 45.09 -46.85 30.01
C TRP A 796 44.08 -47.70 29.23
N ASP A 797 43.95 -48.97 29.62
CA ASP A 797 43.01 -49.91 29.00
C ASP A 797 41.78 -50.11 29.90
N GLU A 798 40.60 -49.97 29.29
CA GLU A 798 39.27 -50.08 29.93
C GLU A 798 39.08 -51.38 30.73
N SER A 799 39.60 -52.50 30.23
CA SER A 799 39.48 -53.80 30.89
C SER A 799 40.45 -53.95 32.09
N THR A 800 41.48 -53.10 32.20
CA THR A 800 42.55 -53.24 33.20
C THR A 800 42.79 -52.01 34.09
N LEU A 801 42.03 -50.91 33.96
CA LEU A 801 42.15 -49.73 34.82
C LEU A 801 41.70 -50.03 36.26
N THR A 802 42.59 -49.80 37.22
CA THR A 802 42.42 -49.99 38.67
C THR A 802 42.97 -48.78 39.44
N TRP A 803 42.81 -48.70 40.76
CA TRP A 803 43.40 -47.60 41.53
C TRP A 803 44.94 -47.60 41.53
N THR A 804 45.54 -48.80 41.40
CA THR A 804 47.00 -48.97 41.41
C THR A 804 47.65 -48.49 40.10
N ASN A 805 46.92 -48.45 38.97
CA ASN A 805 47.47 -48.06 37.65
C ASN A 805 46.73 -46.92 36.93
N LYS A 806 45.66 -46.36 37.51
CA LYS A 806 44.91 -45.24 36.91
C LYS A 806 45.83 -44.04 36.59
N PRO A 807 45.54 -43.26 35.55
CA PRO A 807 46.21 -41.98 35.31
C PRO A 807 46.05 -40.98 36.47
N THR A 808 46.86 -39.92 36.41
CA THR A 808 46.73 -38.76 37.30
C THR A 808 45.95 -37.65 36.60
N PHE A 809 45.03 -36.99 37.32
CA PHE A 809 44.32 -35.82 36.82
C PHE A 809 45.27 -34.61 36.73
N GLY A 810 45.24 -33.91 35.59
CA GLY A 810 46.01 -32.70 35.32
C GLY A 810 45.24 -31.41 35.61
N ALA A 811 45.22 -30.49 34.65
CA ALA A 811 44.49 -29.23 34.75
C ALA A 811 42.97 -29.46 34.79
N LEU A 812 42.25 -28.55 35.47
CA LEU A 812 40.79 -28.46 35.38
C LEU A 812 40.43 -27.80 34.03
N LEU A 813 39.61 -28.49 33.24
CA LEU A 813 39.18 -28.05 31.90
C LEU A 813 37.78 -27.44 31.90
N GLY A 814 36.91 -27.93 32.79
CA GLY A 814 35.51 -27.49 32.85
C GLY A 814 34.83 -27.93 34.14
N THR A 815 33.62 -27.44 34.37
CA THR A 815 32.77 -27.85 35.50
C THR A 815 31.30 -27.76 35.09
N VAL A 816 30.53 -28.82 35.37
CA VAL A 816 29.15 -28.98 34.86
C VAL A 816 28.17 -29.38 35.95
N ASN A 817 26.91 -28.95 35.80
CA ASN A 817 25.77 -29.40 36.59
C ASN A 817 24.92 -30.32 35.72
N ILE A 818 24.49 -31.47 36.26
CA ILE A 818 23.67 -32.45 35.51
C ILE A 818 22.49 -32.88 36.38
N ALA A 819 21.27 -32.71 35.88
CA ALA A 819 20.07 -33.15 36.59
C ALA A 819 19.93 -34.69 36.52
N ALA A 820 19.23 -35.29 37.48
CA ALA A 820 19.08 -36.74 37.53
C ALA A 820 18.37 -37.31 36.28
N ASN A 821 19.00 -38.28 35.63
CA ASN A 821 18.58 -38.95 34.39
C ASN A 821 18.59 -38.03 33.15
N SER A 822 19.44 -37.01 33.13
CA SER A 822 19.60 -36.07 32.02
C SER A 822 21.02 -36.08 31.41
N TRP A 823 21.13 -35.47 30.22
CA TRP A 823 22.38 -35.07 29.61
C TRP A 823 22.71 -33.62 29.99
N ALA A 824 23.99 -33.32 30.13
CA ALA A 824 24.51 -31.95 30.09
C ALA A 824 25.72 -31.86 29.16
N GLU A 825 26.03 -30.65 28.74
CA GLU A 825 27.14 -30.33 27.84
C GLU A 825 28.06 -29.30 28.50
N VAL A 826 29.37 -29.44 28.27
CA VAL A 826 30.40 -28.57 28.85
C VAL A 826 31.57 -28.41 27.87
N GLU A 827 31.98 -27.17 27.65
CA GLU A 827 33.18 -26.89 26.86
C GLU A 827 34.43 -27.34 27.62
N VAL A 828 35.37 -27.95 26.90
CA VAL A 828 36.64 -28.45 27.41
C VAL A 828 37.76 -28.11 26.43
N THR A 829 38.87 -27.56 26.94
CA THR A 829 40.09 -27.42 26.15
C THR A 829 40.74 -28.79 25.95
N LEU A 830 41.07 -29.13 24.71
CA LEU A 830 41.76 -30.37 24.36
C LEU A 830 43.29 -30.21 24.52
N PRO A 831 44.01 -31.30 24.86
CA PRO A 831 45.46 -31.27 24.89
C PRO A 831 46.03 -31.23 23.46
N PRO A 832 47.19 -30.57 23.22
CA PRO A 832 47.73 -30.33 21.88
C PRO A 832 48.36 -31.56 21.17
N GLU A 833 48.18 -32.77 21.71
CA GLU A 833 48.65 -34.01 21.08
C GLU A 833 47.48 -34.72 20.38
N GLN A 834 47.47 -34.70 19.04
CA GLN A 834 46.41 -35.29 18.22
C GLN A 834 46.45 -36.83 18.31
N GLY A 835 45.28 -37.45 18.51
CA GLY A 835 45.14 -38.90 18.69
C GLY A 835 43.98 -39.25 19.62
N VAL A 836 44.26 -39.92 20.73
CA VAL A 836 43.24 -40.30 21.73
C VAL A 836 43.26 -39.31 22.89
N VAL A 837 42.18 -38.54 23.05
CA VAL A 837 42.02 -37.60 24.18
C VAL A 837 41.32 -38.27 25.36
N SER A 838 41.74 -37.96 26.60
CA SER A 838 41.16 -38.54 27.80
C SER A 838 40.86 -37.50 28.87
N PHE A 839 39.74 -37.70 29.56
CA PHE A 839 39.23 -36.82 30.61
C PHE A 839 39.01 -37.59 31.91
N GLY A 840 39.35 -36.95 33.03
CA GLY A 840 39.07 -37.40 34.38
C GLY A 840 37.86 -36.67 34.96
N LEU A 841 36.92 -37.39 35.57
CA LEU A 841 35.68 -36.83 36.10
C LEU A 841 35.60 -37.02 37.62
N ARG A 842 35.55 -35.92 38.39
CA ARG A 842 35.39 -35.95 39.85
C ARG A 842 34.32 -35.00 40.37
N THR A 843 33.55 -35.44 41.36
CA THR A 843 32.69 -34.57 42.18
C THR A 843 33.54 -33.53 42.94
N PRO A 844 32.93 -32.43 43.45
CA PRO A 844 33.62 -31.45 44.27
C PRO A 844 33.73 -31.86 45.74
N ASP A 845 32.97 -32.88 46.17
CA ASP A 845 32.72 -33.31 47.55
C ASP A 845 32.46 -34.83 47.65
N ASP A 846 32.07 -35.32 48.83
CA ASP A 846 31.84 -36.74 49.14
C ASP A 846 30.52 -37.33 48.63
N SER A 847 29.78 -36.58 47.79
CA SER A 847 28.66 -37.13 47.03
C SER A 847 29.10 -38.27 46.11
N LEU A 848 28.28 -39.33 46.05
CA LEU A 848 28.48 -40.44 45.11
C LEU A 848 27.61 -40.19 43.88
N VAL A 849 28.25 -39.86 42.76
CA VAL A 849 27.57 -39.59 41.49
C VAL A 849 27.68 -40.82 40.58
N VAL A 850 26.55 -41.22 40.00
CA VAL A 850 26.46 -42.35 39.08
C VAL A 850 26.30 -41.82 37.66
N LEU A 851 27.35 -41.92 36.87
CA LEU A 851 27.39 -41.45 35.49
C LEU A 851 26.95 -42.55 34.51
N GLY A 852 26.65 -42.12 33.28
CA GLY A 852 26.53 -42.98 32.13
C GLY A 852 27.78 -43.83 31.86
N SER A 853 27.63 -44.82 30.98
CA SER A 853 28.69 -45.71 30.50
C SER A 853 28.25 -46.28 29.16
N LYS A 854 29.24 -46.54 28.29
CA LYS A 854 29.14 -47.19 26.99
C LYS A 854 28.40 -48.54 27.06
N GLU A 855 28.76 -49.39 28.02
CA GLU A 855 28.12 -50.70 28.30
C GLU A 855 26.70 -50.53 28.83
N GLY A 856 26.39 -49.37 29.43
CA GLY A 856 25.05 -48.98 29.83
C GLY A 856 24.19 -48.36 28.71
N GLY A 857 24.70 -48.26 27.48
CA GLY A 857 24.03 -47.61 26.36
C GLY A 857 23.90 -46.09 26.49
N GLN A 858 24.69 -45.48 27.38
CA GLN A 858 24.66 -44.05 27.73
C GLN A 858 26.09 -43.57 27.96
N GLY A 859 26.98 -43.85 27.00
CA GLY A 859 28.38 -43.43 27.03
C GLY A 859 28.55 -41.90 27.01
N ALA A 860 29.76 -41.43 27.22
CA ALA A 860 30.06 -40.02 27.00
C ALA A 860 30.20 -39.73 25.49
N GLU A 861 29.83 -38.53 25.08
CA GLU A 861 29.94 -38.05 23.70
C GLU A 861 30.87 -36.82 23.69
N LEU A 862 31.70 -36.65 22.65
CA LEU A 862 32.55 -35.48 22.45
C LEU A 862 32.20 -34.88 21.10
N LYS A 863 31.64 -33.67 21.09
CA LYS A 863 31.42 -32.89 19.87
C LYS A 863 32.67 -32.07 19.58
N ILE A 864 33.20 -32.19 18.37
CA ILE A 864 34.33 -31.40 17.87
C ILE A 864 33.88 -30.55 16.68
N LEU A 865 34.44 -29.36 16.55
CA LEU A 865 34.38 -28.57 15.32
C LEU A 865 35.62 -28.94 14.50
N GLU A 866 35.41 -29.40 13.27
CA GLU A 866 36.53 -29.74 12.40
C GLU A 866 37.09 -28.48 11.75
N ALA A 867 38.42 -28.38 11.71
CA ALA A 867 39.07 -27.46 10.79
C ALA A 867 39.06 -28.13 9.42
N HIS A 868 38.24 -27.59 8.51
CA HIS A 868 38.49 -27.73 7.08
C HIS A 868 39.78 -26.97 6.79
N GLY A 869 40.90 -27.69 6.86
CA GLY A 869 42.18 -27.16 6.47
C GLY A 869 42.17 -26.86 4.99
N ASP A 870 42.74 -25.71 4.63
CA ASP A 870 43.30 -25.53 3.30
C ASP A 870 44.31 -26.66 3.03
N LEU A 871 44.30 -27.20 1.82
CA LEU A 871 45.10 -28.36 1.42
C LEU A 871 46.09 -27.97 0.31
N ASP A 872 46.96 -27.01 0.61
CA ASP A 872 48.03 -26.55 -0.29
C ASP A 872 49.47 -26.92 0.15
N ASP A 873 49.69 -27.50 1.34
CA ASP A 873 51.00 -28.00 1.80
C ASP A 873 51.48 -29.31 1.10
N ASP A 874 50.79 -29.78 0.05
CA ASP A 874 51.27 -30.88 -0.81
C ASP A 874 51.17 -30.61 -2.33
N GLY A 875 51.41 -29.36 -2.74
CA GLY A 875 51.27 -28.92 -4.13
C GLY A 875 51.89 -29.81 -5.22
N VAL A 876 51.03 -30.44 -6.03
CA VAL A 876 50.97 -30.28 -7.51
C VAL A 876 49.52 -30.50 -8.01
N SER A 877 48.87 -29.40 -8.42
CA SER A 877 47.71 -29.29 -9.32
C SER A 877 46.47 -30.21 -9.12
N ASP A 878 45.31 -29.58 -8.94
CA ASP A 878 44.28 -29.73 -9.97
C ASP A 878 44.27 -28.49 -10.88
N ALA A 879 43.57 -28.52 -12.01
CA ALA A 879 43.82 -27.63 -13.14
C ALA A 879 42.57 -26.98 -13.74
N PHE A 880 41.76 -26.28 -12.93
CA PHE A 880 40.86 -25.21 -13.38
C PHE A 880 40.26 -24.41 -12.19
N ASP A 881 41.00 -23.43 -11.67
CA ASP A 881 40.44 -22.33 -10.86
C ASP A 881 41.23 -21.03 -11.18
N PRO A 882 40.63 -19.82 -11.32
CA PRO A 882 41.34 -18.65 -11.87
C PRO A 882 41.78 -17.54 -10.90
N ASP A 883 41.16 -17.39 -9.72
CA ASP A 883 41.32 -16.20 -8.84
C ASP A 883 40.78 -16.37 -7.40
N ASP A 884 41.43 -17.18 -6.55
CA ASP A 884 40.97 -17.45 -5.16
C ASP A 884 41.30 -16.36 -4.12
N ASP A 885 42.38 -15.59 -4.29
CA ASP A 885 42.77 -14.49 -3.41
C ASP A 885 42.17 -13.11 -3.77
N ASN A 886 41.39 -13.05 -4.86
CA ASN A 886 40.67 -11.88 -5.36
C ASN A 886 41.60 -10.70 -5.78
N ASP A 887 42.83 -11.00 -6.20
CA ASP A 887 43.72 -10.11 -6.95
C ASP A 887 43.32 -10.04 -8.46
N LEU A 888 43.93 -9.15 -9.26
CA LEU A 888 43.69 -8.98 -10.70
C LEU A 888 44.88 -9.41 -11.59
N VAL A 889 45.84 -10.17 -11.04
CA VAL A 889 47.12 -10.54 -11.66
C VAL A 889 47.29 -12.06 -11.70
N PRO A 890 47.10 -12.72 -12.87
CA PRO A 890 47.25 -14.18 -12.97
C PRO A 890 48.66 -14.67 -12.62
N ASP A 891 48.77 -15.73 -11.83
CA ASP A 891 50.01 -16.26 -11.23
C ASP A 891 51.10 -16.67 -12.23
N SER A 892 50.74 -16.86 -13.51
CA SER A 892 51.70 -16.98 -14.63
C SER A 892 52.56 -15.71 -14.86
N TYR A 893 52.19 -14.59 -14.22
CA TYR A 893 52.95 -13.33 -14.10
C TYR A 893 53.76 -13.30 -12.80
N GLU A 894 53.13 -13.58 -11.64
CA GLU A 894 53.77 -13.73 -10.32
C GLU A 894 55.04 -14.59 -10.38
N ALA A 895 54.89 -15.84 -10.83
CA ALA A 895 55.97 -16.83 -10.94
C ALA A 895 57.08 -16.43 -11.93
N ARG A 896 56.84 -15.42 -12.77
CA ARG A 896 57.78 -14.89 -13.76
C ARG A 896 58.50 -13.63 -13.29
N HIS A 897 57.95 -12.93 -12.31
CA HIS A 897 58.45 -11.65 -11.79
C HIS A 897 58.93 -11.73 -10.32
N GLY A 898 58.64 -12.81 -9.61
CA GLY A 898 59.24 -13.13 -8.31
C GLY A 898 58.73 -12.26 -7.16
N LEU A 899 57.47 -11.86 -7.24
CA LEU A 899 56.76 -11.18 -6.17
C LEU A 899 56.37 -12.18 -5.07
N ARG A 900 55.88 -11.65 -3.94
CA ARG A 900 55.30 -12.42 -2.83
C ARG A 900 54.23 -11.56 -2.14
N PRO A 901 53.15 -12.15 -1.60
CA PRO A 901 52.13 -11.39 -0.89
C PRO A 901 52.71 -10.55 0.27
N ARG A 902 52.25 -9.29 0.34
CA ARG A 902 52.61 -8.23 1.32
C ARG A 902 54.07 -7.74 1.27
N GLU A 903 54.31 -6.65 0.53
CA GLU A 903 54.72 -5.34 1.13
C GLU A 903 54.76 -4.15 0.12
N PHE A 904 53.79 -3.24 0.27
CA PHE A 904 53.84 -1.77 0.09
C PHE A 904 54.08 -1.06 -1.27
N ASP A 905 53.25 -0.01 -1.46
CA ASP A 905 53.36 1.24 -2.26
C ASP A 905 54.41 1.38 -3.36
N ALA A 906 53.92 1.74 -4.56
CA ALA A 906 54.72 2.47 -5.55
C ALA A 906 53.93 3.47 -6.44
N LEU A 907 53.03 4.30 -5.89
CA LEU A 907 52.53 5.48 -6.63
C LEU A 907 52.15 6.74 -5.80
N THR A 908 52.65 6.87 -4.56
CA THR A 908 52.52 8.12 -3.79
C THR A 908 53.45 9.22 -4.35
N SER A 909 52.91 10.12 -5.18
CA SER A 909 53.69 11.19 -5.83
C SER A 909 53.05 12.58 -5.87
N ASN A 910 52.34 12.96 -4.82
CA ASN A 910 52.35 14.36 -4.39
C ASN A 910 52.30 14.48 -2.86
N LYS A 911 53.03 15.47 -2.32
CA LYS A 911 52.96 15.88 -0.91
C LYS A 911 53.04 17.41 -0.86
N ASP A 912 52.03 18.03 -0.26
CA ASP A 912 52.15 19.36 0.32
C ASP A 912 52.77 19.30 1.73
N SER A 913 52.98 20.47 2.33
CA SER A 913 54.22 20.76 3.08
C SER A 913 54.13 20.76 4.61
N ASP A 914 52.99 20.45 5.21
CA ASP A 914 52.77 20.40 6.66
C ASP A 914 52.28 19.03 7.18
N GLY A 915 51.76 18.15 6.32
CA GLY A 915 51.70 16.70 6.57
C GLY A 915 50.50 16.20 7.39
N THR A 916 49.39 16.93 7.41
CA THR A 916 48.02 16.55 7.83
C THR A 916 47.08 17.75 7.55
N PRO A 917 45.74 17.61 7.45
CA PRO A 917 44.87 16.44 7.68
C PRO A 917 44.47 15.81 6.30
N THR A 918 43.28 15.32 5.90
CA THR A 918 41.90 15.17 6.47
C THR A 918 41.26 13.86 6.02
N ALA A 919 40.65 13.11 6.96
CA ALA A 919 39.86 11.91 6.67
C ALA A 919 38.42 12.22 6.21
N LEU A 920 38.25 13.17 5.27
CA LEU A 920 36.93 13.61 4.77
C LEU A 920 36.70 13.30 3.28
N GLU A 921 37.69 12.72 2.59
CA GLU A 921 37.56 12.23 1.20
C GLU A 921 37.36 10.69 1.13
N TYR A 922 37.31 10.01 2.28
CA TYR A 922 37.04 8.57 2.41
C TYR A 922 35.54 8.27 2.64
N ALA A 923 34.66 9.26 2.52
CA ALA A 923 33.29 9.23 3.07
C ALA A 923 32.20 8.82 2.07
N MET A 924 32.53 8.19 0.94
CA MET A 924 31.56 7.82 -0.11
C MET A 924 31.69 6.36 -0.57
N GLY A 925 31.23 5.44 0.28
CA GLY A 925 30.88 4.06 -0.07
C GLY A 925 31.36 2.99 0.94
N LEU A 926 30.51 2.17 1.56
CA LEU A 926 29.04 2.13 1.56
C LEU A 926 28.49 1.60 2.91
N ASN A 927 27.62 2.38 3.56
CA ASN A 927 26.43 1.97 4.34
C ASN A 927 26.61 0.86 5.45
N PRO A 928 25.57 0.21 6.05
CA PRO A 928 25.65 -0.20 7.46
C PRO A 928 25.51 -1.71 7.72
N LEU A 929 25.96 -2.15 8.90
CA LEU A 929 25.66 -3.49 9.42
C LEU A 929 24.71 -3.44 10.63
N SER A 930 23.65 -4.25 10.54
CA SER A 930 22.77 -4.59 11.65
C SER A 930 23.34 -5.75 12.47
N ILE A 931 23.01 -5.81 13.76
CA ILE A 931 23.15 -7.03 14.56
C ILE A 931 21.79 -7.31 15.21
N ASP A 932 21.18 -8.43 14.82
CA ASP A 932 20.18 -9.13 15.64
C ASP A 932 20.91 -10.27 16.37
N ASN A 933 20.46 -10.64 17.57
CA ASN A 933 20.27 -12.06 17.89
C ASN A 933 19.26 -12.22 19.05
N GLY A 934 18.57 -13.35 19.08
CA GLY A 934 17.33 -13.55 19.84
C GLY A 934 17.48 -13.83 21.35
N PRO A 935 16.35 -13.87 22.09
CA PRO A 935 16.32 -14.08 23.54
C PRO A 935 16.31 -15.56 23.94
N PHE A 936 16.66 -15.83 25.21
CA PHE A 936 16.32 -17.07 25.91
C PHE A 936 15.56 -16.75 27.20
N ASP A 937 14.59 -17.58 27.57
CA ASP A 937 13.59 -17.28 28.61
C ASP A 937 13.79 -18.14 29.87
N ILE A 938 13.58 -17.54 31.05
CA ILE A 938 13.50 -18.22 32.35
C ILE A 938 12.39 -17.53 33.16
N SER A 939 11.32 -18.27 33.44
CA SER A 939 10.15 -17.75 34.15
C SER A 939 10.37 -17.61 35.67
N SER A 940 9.67 -16.64 36.27
CA SER A 940 9.45 -16.57 37.72
C SER A 940 8.06 -15.97 37.99
N ASP A 941 7.39 -16.45 39.05
CA ASP A 941 5.96 -16.16 39.29
C ASP A 941 5.70 -14.72 39.78
N GLY A 942 5.46 -13.79 38.86
CA GLY A 942 4.94 -12.45 39.19
C GLY A 942 5.16 -11.42 38.07
N PRO A 943 4.22 -10.47 37.84
CA PRO A 943 4.31 -9.57 36.69
C PRO A 943 5.29 -8.40 36.87
N ASN A 944 5.95 -8.06 35.76
CA ASN A 944 6.47 -6.73 35.42
C ASN A 944 7.75 -6.21 36.12
N ILE A 945 8.77 -7.06 36.33
CA ILE A 945 10.18 -6.60 36.41
C ILE A 945 11.06 -7.54 35.57
N SER A 946 11.88 -6.97 34.68
CA SER A 946 13.02 -7.64 34.03
C SER A 946 14.23 -6.74 34.06
N LEU A 947 15.43 -7.32 34.20
CA LEU A 947 16.67 -6.59 34.41
C LEU A 947 17.81 -7.30 33.65
N THR A 948 18.54 -6.56 32.82
CA THR A 948 19.55 -7.11 31.91
C THR A 948 20.84 -6.31 31.99
N TYR A 949 21.97 -6.99 31.91
CA TYR A 949 23.31 -6.42 31.98
C TYR A 949 24.23 -7.16 31.00
N MET A 950 25.19 -6.45 30.41
CA MET A 950 26.27 -7.05 29.64
C MET A 950 27.61 -6.40 30.04
N VAL A 951 28.61 -7.25 30.24
CA VAL A 951 30.02 -6.85 30.13
C VAL A 951 30.41 -7.08 28.67
N ARG A 952 31.15 -6.14 28.06
CA ARG A 952 32.10 -6.48 27.00
C ARG A 952 33.49 -6.34 27.60
N ASP A 953 34.28 -7.41 27.54
CA ASP A 953 35.69 -7.32 27.89
C ASP A 953 36.43 -6.45 26.87
N GLY A 954 37.52 -5.80 27.32
CA GLY A 954 38.46 -5.14 26.41
C GLY A 954 38.30 -3.63 26.19
N LEU A 955 37.81 -2.85 27.16
CA LEU A 955 38.03 -1.39 27.16
C LEU A 955 38.42 -0.82 28.53
N ASN A 956 39.69 -0.44 28.66
CA ASN A 956 40.22 0.21 29.86
C ASN A 956 39.89 1.71 29.88
N THR A 957 39.25 2.15 30.98
CA THR A 957 39.16 3.57 31.40
C THR A 957 38.62 4.58 30.37
N LEU A 958 37.30 4.56 30.09
CA LEU A 958 36.42 5.75 30.12
C LEU A 958 34.96 5.40 29.73
N GLY A 959 34.01 5.57 30.67
CA GLY A 959 32.57 5.76 30.40
C GLY A 959 31.78 4.58 29.79
N ALA A 960 31.02 3.86 30.63
CA ALA A 960 29.90 3.02 30.18
C ALA A 960 28.58 3.79 30.27
N GLU A 961 27.71 3.70 29.26
CA GLU A 961 26.39 4.35 29.26
C GLU A 961 25.30 3.39 29.79
N LEU A 962 24.58 3.79 30.84
CA LEU A 962 23.46 3.04 31.39
C LEU A 962 22.12 3.65 30.92
N ARG A 963 21.44 3.01 29.95
CA ARG A 963 20.09 3.40 29.54
C ARG A 963 19.02 2.52 30.19
N LEU A 964 18.29 3.08 31.13
CA LEU A 964 17.05 2.49 31.64
C LEU A 964 15.88 2.90 30.74
N ARG A 965 15.18 1.92 30.14
CA ARG A 965 13.83 2.15 29.58
C ARG A 965 12.80 1.75 30.64
N PHE A 966 11.78 2.58 30.83
CA PHE A 966 10.60 2.23 31.62
C PHE A 966 9.41 2.10 30.67
N SER A 967 8.67 0.99 30.77
CA SER A 967 7.39 0.80 30.10
C SER A 967 6.24 0.95 31.10
N LEU A 968 5.70 2.16 31.20
CA LEU A 968 4.49 2.45 31.95
C LEU A 968 3.59 3.35 31.11
N ASN A 969 2.38 2.87 30.80
CA ASN A 969 1.31 3.73 30.33
C ASN A 969 0.89 4.62 31.51
N LEU A 970 1.04 5.94 31.36
CA LEU A 970 0.54 6.95 32.27
C LEU A 970 -0.05 8.08 31.43
N GLU A 971 -1.35 8.33 31.58
CA GLU A 971 -2.10 9.30 30.79
C GLU A 971 -1.96 10.75 31.32
N ASP A 972 -1.20 10.94 32.41
CA ASP A 972 -1.09 12.21 33.13
C ASP A 972 0.36 12.67 33.35
N TRP A 973 0.61 13.97 33.12
CA TRP A 973 1.93 14.59 33.31
C TRP A 973 2.21 14.88 34.80
N HIS A 974 2.82 13.93 35.51
CA HIS A 974 3.21 14.10 36.91
C HIS A 974 4.68 14.50 37.09
N VAL A 975 4.90 15.66 37.72
CA VAL A 975 6.22 16.09 38.19
C VAL A 975 6.70 15.16 39.31
N LEU A 976 7.74 14.37 39.04
CA LEU A 976 8.33 13.44 40.01
C LEU A 976 9.02 14.19 41.16
N THR A 977 8.38 14.26 42.31
CA THR A 977 8.98 14.82 43.53
C THR A 977 9.79 13.76 44.29
N PRO A 978 10.74 14.16 45.17
CA PRO A 978 11.43 13.23 46.07
C PRO A 978 10.48 12.38 46.95
N ALA A 979 9.27 12.87 47.25
CA ALA A 979 8.28 12.11 48.02
C ALA A 979 7.66 10.96 47.19
N ASN A 980 7.44 11.16 45.89
CA ASN A 980 6.96 10.12 44.98
C ASN A 980 7.99 8.98 44.88
N LEU A 981 9.27 9.33 44.76
CA LEU A 981 10.38 8.38 44.68
C LEU A 981 10.57 7.62 46.01
N ALA A 982 10.50 8.30 47.15
CA ALA A 982 10.56 7.66 48.47
C ALA A 982 9.38 6.70 48.72
N ALA A 983 8.17 7.03 48.24
CA ALA A 983 7.00 6.13 48.31
C ALA A 983 7.14 4.88 47.43
N GLN A 984 7.95 4.96 46.37
CA GLN A 984 8.35 3.83 45.50
C GLN A 984 9.61 3.09 46.02
N GLY A 985 10.06 3.39 47.25
CA GLY A 985 11.23 2.73 47.88
C GLY A 985 12.60 3.29 47.50
N VAL A 986 12.67 4.31 46.63
CA VAL A 986 13.94 4.91 46.18
C VAL A 986 14.46 5.88 47.23
N THR A 987 15.65 5.60 47.78
CA THR A 987 16.31 6.46 48.78
C THR A 987 17.33 7.39 48.10
N LEU A 988 17.19 8.71 48.28
CA LEU A 988 18.05 9.72 47.67
C LEU A 988 18.97 10.38 48.72
N ASN A 989 20.27 10.45 48.44
CA ASN A 989 21.28 10.90 49.42
C ASN A 989 21.48 12.42 49.48
N SER A 990 21.14 13.18 48.43
CA SER A 990 21.04 14.64 48.46
C SER A 990 20.17 15.18 47.33
N TRP A 991 19.80 16.47 47.41
CA TRP A 991 19.03 17.17 46.38
C TRP A 991 19.48 18.64 46.32
N GLY A 992 19.69 19.18 45.11
CA GLY A 992 20.11 20.57 44.95
C GLY A 992 19.88 21.13 43.55
N THR A 993 19.33 22.34 43.49
CA THR A 993 19.13 23.09 42.24
C THR A 993 20.21 24.13 42.05
N THR A 994 20.69 24.27 40.81
CA THR A 994 21.55 25.38 40.38
C THR A 994 20.93 26.05 39.16
N SER A 995 20.97 27.39 39.11
CA SER A 995 20.49 28.17 37.98
C SER A 995 21.66 28.75 37.20
N LEU A 996 21.68 28.51 35.90
CA LEU A 996 22.64 29.10 34.97
C LEU A 996 22.04 30.30 34.23
N LYS A 997 22.91 31.25 33.87
CA LYS A 997 22.57 32.50 33.21
C LYS A 997 23.48 32.73 32.00
N ASP A 998 23.00 33.48 31.01
CA ASP A 998 23.82 34.00 29.91
C ASP A 998 24.75 35.15 30.36
N ALA A 999 25.52 35.71 29.42
CA ALA A 999 26.45 36.81 29.69
C ALA A 999 25.74 38.12 30.05
N GLU A 1000 24.49 38.26 29.61
CA GLU A 1000 23.58 39.39 29.83
C GLU A 1000 22.85 39.28 31.19
N GLY A 1001 22.84 38.10 31.80
CA GLY A 1001 22.29 37.81 33.13
C GLY A 1001 20.87 37.24 33.15
N ASN A 1002 20.30 36.86 32.01
CA ASN A 1002 19.01 36.18 31.91
C ASN A 1002 19.13 34.71 32.32
N LEU A 1003 18.05 34.11 32.84
CA LEU A 1003 18.03 32.69 33.20
C LEU A 1003 17.90 31.82 31.94
N THR A 1004 18.90 30.97 31.69
CA THR A 1004 18.93 30.07 30.52
C THR A 1004 18.76 28.60 30.87
N ARG A 1005 19.01 28.20 32.12
CA ARG A 1005 18.78 26.80 32.55
C ARG A 1005 18.55 26.66 34.06
N HIS A 1006 17.66 25.73 34.41
CA HIS A 1006 17.63 25.11 35.73
C HIS A 1006 18.29 23.73 35.65
N THR A 1007 19.17 23.42 36.59
CA THR A 1007 19.84 22.12 36.71
C THR A 1007 19.52 21.52 38.07
N ILE A 1008 19.06 20.26 38.08
CA ILE A 1008 18.85 19.47 39.31
C ILE A 1008 20.00 18.48 39.40
N ASN A 1009 20.78 18.55 40.47
CA ASN A 1009 21.86 17.60 40.72
C ASN A 1009 21.37 16.48 41.64
N VAL A 1010 21.59 15.23 41.21
CA VAL A 1010 21.37 14.01 42.00
C VAL A 1010 22.63 13.16 41.90
N THR A 1011 23.14 12.67 43.03
CA THR A 1011 24.40 11.92 43.09
C THR A 1011 24.20 10.55 43.75
N ALA A 1012 24.22 9.52 42.91
CA ALA A 1012 24.89 8.26 43.24
C ALA A 1012 26.20 8.23 42.43
N ASP A 1013 27.22 7.52 42.90
CA ASP A 1013 28.60 7.72 42.41
C ASP A 1013 28.78 7.33 40.93
N GLY A 1014 28.91 8.34 40.04
CA GLY A 1014 29.51 8.14 38.72
C GLY A 1014 28.81 8.67 37.46
N ALA A 1015 27.74 9.47 37.52
CA ALA A 1015 27.17 10.10 36.31
C ALA A 1015 26.54 11.48 36.55
N LEU A 1016 26.57 12.34 35.53
CA LEU A 1016 25.88 13.64 35.47
C LEU A 1016 24.83 13.60 34.36
N PHE A 1017 23.57 13.89 34.68
CA PHE A 1017 22.48 13.92 33.70
C PHE A 1017 22.07 15.36 33.36
N LEU A 1018 21.80 15.59 32.08
CA LEU A 1018 21.29 16.85 31.55
C LEU A 1018 19.92 16.60 30.92
N MET A 1019 18.91 17.38 31.29
CA MET A 1019 17.71 17.55 30.47
C MET A 1019 17.73 18.93 29.81
N ALA A 1020 17.19 19.00 28.60
CA ALA A 1020 16.85 20.23 27.89
C ALA A 1020 15.37 20.15 27.52
N ASP A 1021 14.69 21.28 27.57
CA ASP A 1021 13.25 21.37 27.34
C ASP A 1021 13.00 22.53 26.37
N TYR A 1022 12.19 22.29 25.34
CA TYR A 1022 11.85 23.24 24.30
C TYR A 1022 10.47 22.93 23.68
N GLY A 1023 9.42 23.04 24.51
CA GLY A 1023 8.07 23.32 24.01
C GLY A 1023 7.93 24.78 23.52
N PRO A 1024 7.07 25.08 22.53
CA PRO A 1024 7.06 26.39 21.86
C PRO A 1024 6.34 27.48 22.66
N MET A 1025 6.96 28.68 22.74
CA MET A 1025 6.22 29.92 22.98
C MET A 1025 5.61 30.42 21.68
N ARG A 1026 4.32 30.14 21.49
CA ARG A 1026 3.46 30.71 20.44
C ARG A 1026 2.85 32.06 20.88
N PRO A 1027 2.45 32.93 19.94
CA PRO A 1027 1.14 32.81 19.29
C PRO A 1027 1.08 31.87 18.08
#